data_AF-M3UQ04-F1
#
_entry.id   AF-M3UQ04-F1
#
_cell.length_a   1.000
_cell.length_b   1.000
_cell.length_c   1.000
_cell.angle_alpha   90.00
_cell.angle_beta   90.00
_cell.angle_gamma   90.00
#
_symmetry.space_group_name_H-M   'P 1'
#
loop_
_entity.id
_entity.type
_entity.pdbx_description
1 polymer ?
#
loop_
_entity_poly.entity_id
_entity_poly.type
_entity_poly.pdbx_seq_one_letter_code
_entity_poly.pdbx_strand_id
1 'polypeptide(L)'
;MKRFESIFMIIDVILFIIVWITLFGIILYLFYPTLPPEIYPTPTIVKQSNTFFTIVQVSDPHFSKWWISHAVKRMNKFCSSTLKKTKPELVVVTGDITKGQKFAATNYPMQHREEWEGYRTRVDNVCKRYFCNSNNFNQSENELLNRIPKCLSDHWIDIRGNHDSDGMIYGVEEKNYAKDYLISGDQKLIVRDITKDNQTIRVILIDMFQETSLPVDGEGIVNISLYNILKQKLTERKTTHTILAGHYPINSVVVEENDTLLNCLRNDFNDNLPFSMYWSGHYHQKNLHVYHKGGIREVECPTMENNVVHIYVFKDGFIYDKDLYIYKDTVLLLKPTAQKYYNHNSAFETLESYSKFEGIVFSLKKVKIVKLYINGEEYCQMDQNDKDIRLYQCDAQEYLLTHQKIYKAKLIVLFEDDSIQEDEQEMKETFNHRKYILTLSFFILTNTVLLFIEIRLVVCCIIAGLLFRFKPLIYLTRFVPFTFIRKYRKMPLSYLLLFIGILLYIHCGYIVIGDIGMGEPVYITFKTVLVGPRSAHFHSTRIAIICFLIILTWYCCYGVALYNMQYQIQANLCFGVVAFLLGVFTRMVLFTAAVSLIFTSPFTYIMLLNIGILVHSKYGYSVDLKLKKSTLSQKVLVIY
;
A
#
# COMPACT_ATOMS: atom_id res chain seq x y z
N MET A 1 -33.67 41.50 13.31
CA MET A 1 -32.30 40.91 13.29
C MET A 1 -32.28 39.40 13.55
N LYS A 2 -32.83 38.87 14.66
CA LYS A 2 -32.86 37.40 14.91
C LYS A 2 -33.44 36.56 13.74
N ARG A 3 -34.47 37.06 13.04
CA ARG A 3 -35.03 36.39 11.84
C ARG A 3 -34.06 36.27 10.66
N PHE A 4 -33.11 37.19 10.52
CA PHE A 4 -32.10 37.14 9.46
C PHE A 4 -30.91 36.23 9.83
N GLU A 5 -30.63 36.03 11.12
CA GLU A 5 -29.55 35.12 11.54
C GLU A 5 -29.83 33.66 11.15
N SER A 6 -31.09 33.23 11.22
CA SER A 6 -31.47 31.89 10.74
C SER A 6 -31.31 31.75 9.23
N ILE A 7 -31.62 32.79 8.45
CA ILE A 7 -31.45 32.81 6.99
C ILE A 7 -29.97 32.74 6.63
N PHE A 8 -29.12 33.52 7.30
CA PHE A 8 -27.67 33.48 7.08
C PHE A 8 -27.05 32.14 7.48
N MET A 9 -27.50 31.51 8.58
CA MET A 9 -27.05 30.14 8.92
C MET A 9 -27.44 29.12 7.86
N ILE A 10 -28.65 29.22 7.28
CA ILE A 10 -29.09 28.31 6.21
C ILE A 10 -28.23 28.53 4.95
N ILE A 11 -27.96 29.78 4.58
CA ILE A 11 -27.08 30.11 3.45
C ILE A 11 -25.66 29.60 3.69
N ASP A 12 -25.10 29.74 4.90
CA ASP A 12 -23.78 29.22 5.26
C ASP A 12 -23.72 27.69 5.11
N VAL A 13 -24.75 26.98 5.56
CA VAL A 13 -24.85 25.52 5.41
C VAL A 13 -24.96 25.11 3.94
N ILE A 14 -25.76 25.83 3.15
CA ILE A 14 -25.91 25.55 1.71
C ILE A 14 -24.58 25.79 0.97
N LEU A 15 -23.91 26.91 1.22
CA LEU A 15 -22.60 27.22 0.61
C LEU A 15 -21.54 26.20 1.03
N PHE A 16 -21.54 25.79 2.30
CA PHE A 16 -20.68 24.71 2.77
C PHE A 16 -20.93 23.42 1.97
N ILE A 17 -22.19 22.98 1.86
CA ILE A 17 -22.56 21.78 1.11
C ILE A 17 -22.14 21.88 -0.36
N ILE A 18 -22.37 23.02 -1.03
CA ILE A 18 -22.02 23.21 -2.45
C ILE A 18 -20.51 23.14 -2.67
N VAL A 19 -19.71 23.79 -1.82
CA VAL A 19 -18.25 23.73 -1.90
C VAL A 19 -17.77 22.29 -1.70
N TRP A 20 -18.37 21.56 -0.76
CA TRP A 20 -18.05 20.17 -0.49
C TRP A 20 -18.39 19.22 -1.65
N ILE A 21 -19.59 19.36 -2.21
CA ILE A 21 -20.03 18.56 -3.36
C ILE A 21 -19.14 18.86 -4.57
N THR A 22 -18.85 20.14 -4.84
CA THR A 22 -17.99 20.54 -5.98
C THR A 22 -16.56 20.03 -5.81
N LEU A 23 -15.97 20.19 -4.61
CA LEU A 23 -14.62 19.69 -4.32
C LEU A 23 -14.56 18.17 -4.47
N PHE A 24 -15.54 17.45 -3.88
CA PHE A 24 -15.65 16.00 -4.00
C PHE A 24 -15.85 15.55 -5.45
N GLY A 25 -16.64 16.30 -6.24
CA GLY A 25 -16.81 16.05 -7.67
C GLY A 25 -15.53 16.25 -8.50
N ILE A 26 -14.77 17.32 -8.23
CA ILE A 26 -13.46 17.57 -8.87
C ILE A 26 -12.45 16.48 -8.48
N ILE A 27 -12.43 16.08 -7.22
CA ILE A 27 -11.60 14.98 -6.74
C ILE A 27 -11.99 13.68 -7.43
N LEU A 28 -13.28 13.33 -7.45
CA LEU A 28 -13.76 12.14 -8.15
C LEU A 28 -13.40 12.19 -9.64
N TYR A 29 -13.44 13.36 -10.28
CA TYR A 29 -13.08 13.53 -11.68
C TYR A 29 -11.57 13.39 -11.93
N LEU A 30 -10.73 14.02 -11.10
CA LEU A 30 -9.26 13.98 -11.23
C LEU A 30 -8.66 12.61 -10.86
N PHE A 31 -9.32 11.89 -9.94
CA PHE A 31 -8.90 10.58 -9.46
C PHE A 31 -9.78 9.43 -10.00
N TYR A 32 -10.73 9.74 -10.91
CA TYR A 32 -11.39 8.69 -11.67
C TYR A 32 -10.32 8.03 -12.51
N PRO A 33 -10.07 6.72 -12.38
CA PRO A 33 -9.13 6.06 -13.27
C PRO A 33 -9.63 6.29 -14.70
N THR A 34 -8.73 6.78 -15.55
CA THR A 34 -8.97 6.69 -16.98
C THR A 34 -9.24 5.21 -17.26
N LEU A 35 -10.38 4.93 -17.88
CA LEU A 35 -10.67 3.58 -18.35
C LEU A 35 -9.47 3.13 -19.18
N PRO A 36 -8.97 1.89 -19.00
CA PRO A 36 -7.99 1.38 -19.93
C PRO A 36 -8.59 1.53 -21.33
N PRO A 37 -7.82 2.05 -22.31
CA PRO A 37 -8.35 2.25 -23.64
C PRO A 37 -8.86 0.91 -24.17
N GLU A 38 -10.02 0.91 -24.84
CA GLU A 38 -10.52 -0.29 -25.48
C GLU A 38 -9.45 -0.79 -26.46
N ILE A 39 -8.92 -1.99 -26.19
CA ILE A 39 -7.92 -2.63 -27.03
C ILE A 39 -8.66 -3.27 -28.19
N TYR A 40 -8.33 -2.82 -29.39
CA TYR A 40 -8.79 -3.43 -30.63
C TYR A 40 -7.62 -4.22 -31.22
N PRO A 41 -7.63 -5.57 -31.13
CA PRO A 41 -6.57 -6.40 -31.66
C PRO A 41 -6.31 -6.08 -33.14
N THR A 42 -5.03 -5.96 -33.51
CA THR A 42 -4.66 -5.83 -34.92
C THR A 42 -4.59 -7.21 -35.58
N PRO A 43 -5.39 -7.49 -36.63
CA PRO A 43 -5.46 -8.82 -37.22
C PRO A 43 -4.12 -9.20 -37.86
N THR A 44 -3.38 -10.08 -37.21
CA THR A 44 -2.09 -10.58 -37.69
C THR A 44 -2.00 -12.08 -37.48
N ILE A 45 -1.78 -12.87 -38.54
CA ILE A 45 -1.77 -14.33 -38.45
C ILE A 45 -0.57 -14.80 -37.61
N VAL A 46 -0.81 -15.29 -36.40
CA VAL A 46 0.22 -15.90 -35.55
C VAL A 46 0.17 -17.41 -35.75
N LYS A 47 1.28 -18.01 -36.20
CA LYS A 47 1.39 -19.47 -36.30
C LYS A 47 1.32 -20.07 -34.89
N GLN A 48 0.28 -20.86 -34.62
CA GLN A 48 0.10 -21.51 -33.33
C GLN A 48 1.21 -22.52 -33.04
N SER A 49 1.78 -22.44 -31.84
CA SER A 49 2.74 -23.41 -31.34
C SER A 49 2.03 -24.60 -30.70
N ASN A 50 2.65 -25.78 -30.78
CA ASN A 50 2.19 -26.96 -30.04
C ASN A 50 2.85 -27.07 -28.65
N THR A 51 3.57 -26.04 -28.23
CA THR A 51 4.25 -25.97 -26.93
C THR A 51 3.93 -24.63 -26.27
N PHE A 52 4.34 -24.50 -25.02
CA PHE A 52 4.32 -23.28 -24.23
C PHE A 52 5.46 -23.33 -23.22
N PHE A 53 5.73 -22.21 -22.56
CA PHE A 53 6.62 -22.18 -21.41
C PHE A 53 5.98 -21.45 -20.25
N THR A 54 6.54 -21.69 -19.08
CA THR A 54 5.99 -21.36 -17.78
C THR A 54 7.06 -20.75 -16.90
N ILE A 55 6.73 -19.63 -16.27
CA ILE A 55 7.56 -19.00 -15.25
C ILE A 55 6.72 -18.94 -13.99
N VAL A 56 7.32 -19.29 -12.85
CA VAL A 56 6.63 -19.20 -11.55
C VAL A 56 7.26 -18.07 -10.76
N GLN A 57 6.42 -17.14 -10.31
CA GLN A 57 6.82 -16.13 -9.34
C GLN A 57 6.46 -16.59 -7.94
N VAL A 58 7.40 -16.41 -7.01
CA VAL A 58 7.24 -16.66 -5.59
C VAL A 58 7.51 -15.35 -4.86
N SER A 59 6.62 -14.96 -3.95
CA SER A 59 6.84 -13.79 -3.10
C SER A 59 6.48 -14.10 -1.67
N ASP A 60 7.15 -13.44 -0.73
CA ASP A 60 6.79 -13.42 0.69
C ASP A 60 6.68 -14.83 1.32
N PRO A 61 7.66 -15.74 1.14
CA PRO A 61 7.60 -17.05 1.79
C PRO A 61 7.73 -16.96 3.31
N HIS A 62 8.33 -15.88 3.83
CA HIS A 62 8.43 -15.54 5.24
C HIS A 62 8.87 -16.71 6.14
N PHE A 63 10.09 -17.19 5.92
CA PHE A 63 10.75 -18.08 6.87
C PHE A 63 10.89 -17.34 8.20
N SER A 64 10.23 -17.84 9.24
CA SER A 64 10.32 -17.30 10.59
C SER A 64 10.93 -18.34 11.52
N LYS A 65 11.90 -17.97 12.35
CA LYS A 65 12.49 -18.92 13.32
C LYS A 65 11.49 -19.46 14.33
N TRP A 66 10.40 -18.73 14.55
CA TRP A 66 9.36 -19.07 15.52
C TRP A 66 8.40 -20.16 15.00
N TRP A 67 8.21 -20.24 13.68
CA TRP A 67 7.30 -21.19 13.02
C TRP A 67 7.88 -21.75 11.72
N ILE A 68 9.20 -22.01 11.73
CA ILE A 68 9.97 -22.38 10.54
C ILE A 68 9.46 -23.67 9.87
N SER A 69 8.88 -24.58 10.65
CA SER A 69 8.32 -25.84 10.17
C SER A 69 7.24 -25.64 9.11
N HIS A 70 6.44 -24.57 9.20
CA HIS A 70 5.39 -24.25 8.23
C HIS A 70 5.99 -23.83 6.88
N ALA A 71 6.94 -22.89 6.90
CA ALA A 71 7.64 -22.42 5.71
C ALA A 71 8.41 -23.58 5.05
N VAL A 72 9.11 -24.39 5.83
CA VAL A 72 9.82 -25.60 5.37
C VAL A 72 8.88 -26.59 4.69
N LYS A 73 7.77 -26.97 5.34
CA LYS A 73 6.80 -27.93 4.78
C LYS A 73 6.25 -27.41 3.45
N ARG A 74 5.95 -26.12 3.38
CA ARG A 74 5.43 -25.46 2.19
C ARG A 74 6.44 -25.41 1.05
N MET A 75 7.68 -24.99 1.33
CA MET A 75 8.75 -24.96 0.33
C MET A 75 9.07 -26.37 -0.18
N ASN A 76 9.12 -27.37 0.70
CA ASN A 76 9.25 -28.77 0.30
C ASN A 76 8.12 -29.21 -0.63
N LYS A 77 6.86 -28.86 -0.32
CA LYS A 77 5.72 -29.19 -1.19
C LYS A 77 5.81 -28.46 -2.53
N PHE A 78 6.19 -27.18 -2.53
CA PHE A 78 6.41 -26.40 -3.74
C PHE A 78 7.45 -27.07 -4.64
N CYS A 79 8.65 -27.35 -4.12
CA CYS A 79 9.73 -27.98 -4.87
C CYS A 79 9.37 -29.39 -5.36
N SER A 80 8.75 -30.23 -4.51
CA SER A 80 8.52 -31.65 -4.81
C SER A 80 7.29 -31.91 -5.68
N SER A 81 6.31 -31.00 -5.67
CA SER A 81 5.02 -31.18 -6.31
C SER A 81 4.71 -30.05 -7.29
N THR A 82 4.72 -28.80 -6.86
CA THR A 82 4.34 -27.66 -7.72
C THR A 82 5.26 -27.56 -8.93
N LEU A 83 6.58 -27.57 -8.74
CA LEU A 83 7.54 -27.52 -9.87
C LEU A 83 7.32 -28.66 -10.87
N LYS A 84 6.97 -29.88 -10.41
CA LYS A 84 6.71 -31.02 -11.31
C LYS A 84 5.42 -30.84 -12.11
N LYS A 85 4.38 -30.26 -11.51
CA LYS A 85 3.09 -29.97 -12.17
C LYS A 85 3.23 -28.85 -13.19
N THR A 86 3.90 -27.78 -12.80
CA THR A 86 3.99 -26.54 -13.59
C THR A 86 5.14 -26.55 -14.57
N LYS A 87 6.11 -27.45 -14.40
CA LYS A 87 7.35 -27.56 -15.17
C LYS A 87 7.98 -26.23 -15.60
N PRO A 88 8.28 -25.31 -14.67
CA PRO A 88 8.73 -23.97 -15.01
C PRO A 88 10.14 -23.97 -15.58
N GLU A 89 10.35 -23.10 -16.56
CA GLU A 89 11.65 -22.75 -17.12
C GLU A 89 12.42 -21.78 -16.21
N LEU A 90 11.72 -21.01 -15.37
CA LEU A 90 12.33 -20.10 -14.41
C LEU A 90 11.45 -19.94 -13.17
N VAL A 91 12.09 -19.88 -12.00
CA VAL A 91 11.48 -19.42 -10.75
C VAL A 91 12.07 -18.07 -10.39
N VAL A 92 11.18 -17.09 -10.17
CA VAL A 92 11.51 -15.72 -9.81
C VAL A 92 11.02 -15.46 -8.40
N VAL A 93 11.93 -15.23 -7.45
CA VAL A 93 11.58 -14.92 -6.06
C VAL A 93 11.71 -13.41 -5.85
N THR A 94 10.59 -12.72 -5.61
CA THR A 94 10.56 -11.25 -5.60
C THR A 94 10.87 -10.59 -4.26
N GLY A 95 11.06 -11.36 -3.18
CA GLY A 95 11.50 -10.81 -1.89
C GLY A 95 10.71 -11.31 -0.70
N ASP A 96 11.01 -10.73 0.46
CA ASP A 96 10.50 -11.07 1.78
C ASP A 96 10.62 -12.57 2.08
N ILE A 97 11.82 -13.08 1.81
CA ILE A 97 12.19 -14.47 2.00
C ILE A 97 12.06 -14.84 3.48
N THR A 98 12.52 -13.95 4.35
CA THR A 98 12.51 -14.10 5.80
C THR A 98 11.37 -13.30 6.43
N LYS A 99 11.08 -13.56 7.72
CA LYS A 99 10.12 -12.75 8.49
C LYS A 99 10.83 -11.59 9.18
N GLY A 100 12.10 -11.74 9.54
CA GLY A 100 12.90 -10.64 10.07
C GLY A 100 12.39 -10.10 11.42
N GLN A 101 11.82 -10.94 12.29
CA GLN A 101 11.18 -10.50 13.54
C GLN A 101 11.92 -10.92 14.82
N LYS A 102 12.24 -9.96 15.68
CA LYS A 102 12.95 -10.19 16.97
C LYS A 102 12.18 -11.08 17.93
N PHE A 103 10.86 -11.03 17.96
CA PHE A 103 9.98 -11.88 18.77
C PHE A 103 8.69 -12.22 18.02
N ALA A 104 8.14 -13.41 18.25
CA ALA A 104 6.94 -13.93 17.58
C ALA A 104 5.72 -13.00 17.59
N ALA A 105 5.53 -12.22 18.67
CA ALA A 105 4.37 -11.35 18.85
C ALA A 105 4.62 -9.88 18.45
N THR A 106 5.78 -9.57 17.86
CA THR A 106 6.19 -8.19 17.59
C THR A 106 6.68 -8.02 16.17
N ASN A 107 6.40 -6.87 15.57
CA ASN A 107 7.01 -6.44 14.31
C ASN A 107 8.36 -5.76 14.53
N TYR A 108 9.08 -6.11 15.61
CA TYR A 108 10.39 -5.50 15.86
C TYR A 108 11.42 -6.16 14.94
N PRO A 109 12.12 -5.41 14.07
CA PRO A 109 12.94 -5.98 13.01
C PRO A 109 14.24 -6.59 13.56
N MET A 110 14.61 -7.79 13.09
CA MET A 110 15.87 -8.48 13.39
C MET A 110 16.09 -9.67 12.46
N GLN A 111 17.29 -9.78 11.90
CA GLN A 111 17.73 -10.95 11.13
C GLN A 111 18.05 -12.15 12.02
N HIS A 112 17.63 -13.35 11.58
CA HIS A 112 18.01 -14.62 12.19
C HIS A 112 18.58 -15.55 11.12
N ARG A 113 19.77 -16.09 11.38
CA ARG A 113 20.49 -16.95 10.44
C ARG A 113 19.69 -18.22 10.11
N GLU A 114 18.94 -18.73 11.07
CA GLU A 114 18.13 -19.94 10.94
C GLU A 114 17.02 -19.79 9.88
N GLU A 115 16.51 -18.57 9.67
CA GLU A 115 15.49 -18.28 8.64
C GLU A 115 16.09 -18.45 7.24
N TRP A 116 17.28 -17.89 7.04
CA TRP A 116 18.06 -17.99 5.81
C TRP A 116 18.54 -19.41 5.52
N GLU A 117 19.04 -20.12 6.54
CA GLU A 117 19.40 -21.53 6.43
C GLU A 117 18.18 -22.39 6.06
N GLY A 118 17.03 -22.10 6.65
CA GLY A 118 15.76 -22.75 6.32
C GLY A 118 15.37 -22.58 4.85
N TYR A 119 15.51 -21.37 4.30
CA TYR A 119 15.29 -21.10 2.88
C TYR A 119 16.31 -21.83 2.02
N ARG A 120 17.60 -21.55 2.22
CA ARG A 120 18.67 -22.00 1.33
C ARG A 120 18.76 -23.52 1.26
N THR A 121 18.65 -24.19 2.40
CA THR A 121 18.68 -25.65 2.47
C THR A 121 17.56 -26.28 1.63
N ARG A 122 16.39 -25.64 1.52
CA ARG A 122 15.24 -26.16 0.77
C ARG A 122 15.41 -25.94 -0.72
N VAL A 123 15.98 -24.80 -1.10
CA VAL A 123 16.35 -24.55 -2.49
C VAL A 123 17.40 -25.56 -2.95
N ASP A 124 18.47 -25.75 -2.18
CA ASP A 124 19.57 -26.65 -2.55
C ASP A 124 19.25 -28.14 -2.44
N ASN A 125 18.52 -28.59 -1.42
CA ASN A 125 18.28 -30.02 -1.23
C ASN A 125 17.02 -30.52 -1.94
N VAL A 126 16.05 -29.65 -2.23
CA VAL A 126 14.75 -30.07 -2.78
C VAL A 126 14.50 -29.47 -4.15
N CYS A 127 14.54 -28.14 -4.29
CA CYS A 127 14.24 -27.50 -5.58
C CYS A 127 15.33 -27.76 -6.63
N LYS A 128 16.62 -27.77 -6.25
CA LYS A 128 17.75 -28.10 -7.12
C LYS A 128 17.60 -29.45 -7.82
N ARG A 129 16.98 -30.44 -7.17
CA ARG A 129 16.77 -31.77 -7.76
C ARG A 129 15.92 -31.70 -9.02
N TYR A 130 14.97 -30.78 -9.08
CA TYR A 130 14.13 -30.57 -10.26
C TYR A 130 14.95 -30.02 -11.45
N PHE A 131 15.79 -29.01 -11.24
CA PHE A 131 16.55 -28.36 -12.33
C PHE A 131 17.83 -29.09 -12.72
N CYS A 132 18.46 -29.79 -11.78
CA CYS A 132 19.78 -30.41 -11.98
C CYS A 132 19.72 -31.93 -12.21
N ASN A 133 18.53 -32.55 -12.26
CA ASN A 133 18.33 -33.99 -12.49
C ASN A 133 19.26 -34.91 -11.69
N SER A 134 19.61 -34.52 -10.46
CA SER A 134 20.55 -35.28 -9.63
C SER A 134 19.84 -35.90 -8.44
N ASN A 135 19.85 -37.24 -8.43
CA ASN A 135 19.35 -38.06 -7.33
C ASN A 135 20.36 -38.20 -6.17
N ASN A 136 21.59 -37.69 -6.31
CA ASN A 136 22.72 -37.94 -5.41
C ASN A 136 23.18 -36.71 -4.60
N PHE A 137 22.29 -35.78 -4.27
CA PHE A 137 22.61 -34.69 -3.35
C PHE A 137 21.97 -34.93 -1.98
N ASN A 138 22.69 -35.66 -1.13
CA ASN A 138 22.61 -35.55 0.33
C ASN A 138 23.90 -34.85 0.77
N GLN A 139 24.00 -33.55 0.53
CA GLN A 139 25.10 -32.75 1.09
C GLN A 139 24.76 -32.40 2.54
N SER A 140 25.76 -32.46 3.41
CA SER A 140 25.62 -32.01 4.79
C SER A 140 25.37 -30.49 4.82
N GLU A 141 24.70 -29.99 5.85
CA GLU A 141 24.39 -28.56 5.99
C GLU A 141 25.64 -27.65 5.89
N ASN A 142 26.81 -28.19 6.23
CA ASN A 142 28.10 -27.48 6.19
C ASN A 142 28.69 -27.30 4.77
N GLU A 143 28.17 -27.98 3.74
CA GLU A 143 28.65 -27.87 2.35
C GLU A 143 27.76 -26.97 1.45
N LEU A 144 26.62 -26.50 1.97
CA LEU A 144 25.58 -25.77 1.21
C LEU A 144 26.04 -24.45 0.58
N LEU A 145 27.12 -23.85 1.10
CA LEU A 145 27.53 -22.48 0.75
C LEU A 145 28.68 -22.40 -0.28
N ASN A 146 29.33 -23.51 -0.63
CA ASN A 146 30.61 -23.42 -1.34
C ASN A 146 30.49 -23.28 -2.87
N ARG A 147 29.38 -23.70 -3.50
CA ARG A 147 29.13 -23.44 -4.93
C ARG A 147 27.68 -23.64 -5.36
N ILE A 148 27.04 -22.59 -5.87
CA ILE A 148 25.74 -22.68 -6.56
C ILE A 148 25.98 -23.30 -7.94
N PRO A 149 25.33 -24.43 -8.29
CA PRO A 149 25.52 -25.05 -9.59
C PRO A 149 24.79 -24.25 -10.67
N LYS A 150 25.38 -24.19 -11.87
CA LYS A 150 24.82 -23.46 -13.01
C LYS A 150 23.40 -23.88 -13.37
N CYS A 151 23.10 -25.18 -13.30
CA CYS A 151 21.76 -25.72 -13.53
C CYS A 151 20.70 -25.13 -12.60
N LEU A 152 21.06 -24.66 -11.40
CA LEU A 152 20.14 -23.98 -10.48
C LEU A 152 20.13 -22.46 -10.73
N SER A 153 21.29 -21.80 -10.80
CA SER A 153 21.37 -20.34 -10.97
C SER A 153 20.80 -19.82 -12.30
N ASP A 154 20.74 -20.69 -13.32
CA ASP A 154 20.13 -20.36 -14.61
C ASP A 154 18.58 -20.39 -14.55
N HIS A 155 17.99 -21.11 -13.58
CA HIS A 155 16.55 -21.36 -13.49
C HIS A 155 15.91 -20.88 -12.17
N TRP A 156 16.70 -20.33 -11.25
CA TRP A 156 16.24 -19.77 -9.99
C TRP A 156 16.93 -18.44 -9.75
N ILE A 157 16.16 -17.36 -9.68
CA ILE A 157 16.64 -16.02 -9.36
C ILE A 157 15.83 -15.46 -8.20
N ASP A 158 16.52 -14.86 -7.25
CA ASP A 158 15.95 -14.27 -6.04
C ASP A 158 16.56 -12.89 -5.76
N ILE A 159 15.78 -12.05 -5.07
CA ILE A 159 16.18 -10.73 -4.56
C ILE A 159 15.64 -10.55 -3.15
N ARG A 160 16.03 -9.46 -2.49
CA ARG A 160 15.56 -9.05 -1.17
C ARG A 160 14.22 -8.31 -1.24
N GLY A 161 13.41 -8.47 -0.19
CA GLY A 161 12.37 -7.52 0.21
C GLY A 161 12.77 -6.70 1.44
N ASN A 162 11.82 -5.96 2.03
CA ASN A 162 12.07 -5.22 3.27
C ASN A 162 12.45 -6.13 4.45
N HIS A 163 11.75 -7.26 4.62
CA HIS A 163 11.98 -8.16 5.75
C HIS A 163 13.33 -8.86 5.69
N ASP A 164 13.88 -9.02 4.50
CA ASP A 164 15.22 -9.58 4.28
C ASP A 164 16.35 -8.66 4.72
N SER A 165 16.00 -7.42 5.05
CA SER A 165 16.94 -6.40 5.50
C SER A 165 16.58 -5.84 6.88
N ASP A 166 15.53 -6.36 7.51
CA ASP A 166 15.06 -5.95 8.82
C ASP A 166 16.16 -6.12 9.88
N GLY A 167 16.49 -5.04 10.59
CA GLY A 167 17.48 -5.07 11.67
C GLY A 167 18.93 -5.03 11.19
N MET A 168 19.17 -4.81 9.90
CA MET A 168 20.48 -4.37 9.43
C MET A 168 20.72 -2.92 9.89
N ILE A 169 21.76 -2.72 10.70
CA ILE A 169 22.26 -1.39 11.10
C ILE A 169 23.51 -1.13 10.25
N TYR A 170 23.66 0.09 9.73
CA TYR A 170 24.80 0.52 8.91
C TYR A 170 26.15 0.11 9.52
N GLY A 171 27.09 -0.37 8.69
CA GLY A 171 28.49 -0.57 9.07
C GLY A 171 28.82 -1.85 9.84
N VAL A 172 27.85 -2.75 10.05
CA VAL A 172 28.08 -4.09 10.62
C VAL A 172 27.85 -5.13 9.53
N GLU A 173 28.85 -5.33 8.66
CA GLU A 173 28.82 -6.32 7.56
C GLU A 173 28.50 -7.74 8.06
N GLU A 174 28.78 -8.04 9.33
CA GLU A 174 28.59 -9.37 9.94
C GLU A 174 27.15 -9.92 9.94
N LYS A 175 26.12 -9.15 9.54
CA LYS A 175 24.70 -9.58 9.58
C LYS A 175 23.92 -9.44 8.28
N ASN A 176 24.57 -9.17 7.13
CA ASN A 176 23.88 -9.18 5.83
C ASN A 176 23.82 -10.60 5.25
N TYR A 177 22.96 -11.46 5.83
CA TYR A 177 22.82 -12.85 5.39
C TYR A 177 22.30 -12.98 3.95
N ALA A 178 21.57 -11.99 3.42
CA ALA A 178 21.06 -12.08 2.06
C ALA A 178 22.18 -12.34 1.03
N LYS A 179 23.33 -11.68 1.18
CA LYS A 179 24.50 -11.86 0.30
C LYS A 179 25.00 -13.31 0.25
N ASP A 180 24.93 -14.02 1.36
CA ASP A 180 25.47 -15.37 1.50
C ASP A 180 24.46 -16.46 1.11
N TYR A 181 23.17 -16.19 1.32
CA TYR A 181 22.11 -17.20 1.20
C TYR A 181 21.28 -17.08 -0.08
N LEU A 182 21.22 -15.92 -0.74
CA LEU A 182 20.56 -15.77 -2.04
C LEU A 182 21.25 -16.60 -3.13
N ILE A 183 20.48 -17.19 -4.04
CA ILE A 183 21.00 -17.87 -5.22
C ILE A 183 21.60 -16.86 -6.21
N SER A 184 21.02 -15.67 -6.30
CA SER A 184 21.55 -14.58 -7.12
C SER A 184 22.77 -13.90 -6.49
N GLY A 185 23.08 -14.18 -5.22
CA GLY A 185 24.06 -13.46 -4.43
C GLY A 185 23.71 -11.97 -4.29
N ASP A 186 24.71 -11.10 -4.30
CA ASP A 186 24.55 -9.64 -4.14
C ASP A 186 24.26 -8.88 -5.46
N GLN A 187 23.74 -9.57 -6.47
CA GLN A 187 23.41 -8.94 -7.75
C GLN A 187 22.18 -8.03 -7.60
N LYS A 188 22.37 -6.71 -7.72
CA LYS A 188 21.25 -5.75 -7.64
C LYS A 188 20.34 -5.73 -8.87
N LEU A 189 20.80 -6.27 -10.01
CA LEU A 189 20.01 -6.43 -11.23
C LEU A 189 20.40 -7.74 -11.90
N ILE A 190 19.39 -8.57 -12.16
CA ILE A 190 19.54 -9.91 -12.72
C ILE A 190 18.74 -9.97 -14.01
N VAL A 191 19.37 -10.43 -15.09
CA VAL A 191 18.71 -10.64 -16.38
C VAL A 191 18.71 -12.13 -16.71
N ARG A 192 17.56 -12.66 -17.13
CA ARG A 192 17.41 -14.02 -17.65
C ARG A 192 16.64 -13.99 -18.96
N ASP A 193 17.28 -14.53 -20.00
CA ASP A 193 16.67 -14.72 -21.32
C ASP A 193 16.31 -16.20 -21.48
N ILE A 194 15.07 -16.50 -21.84
CA ILE A 194 14.56 -17.84 -22.12
C ILE A 194 14.04 -17.85 -23.56
N THR A 195 14.55 -18.75 -24.40
CA THR A 195 14.11 -18.87 -25.81
C THR A 195 13.54 -20.26 -26.06
N LYS A 196 12.32 -20.31 -26.60
CA LYS A 196 11.62 -21.55 -26.98
C LYS A 196 10.68 -21.29 -28.15
N ASP A 197 10.71 -22.16 -29.18
CA ASP A 197 9.81 -22.12 -30.35
C ASP A 197 9.60 -20.72 -30.94
N ASN A 198 10.72 -20.03 -31.23
CA ASN A 198 10.81 -18.67 -31.77
C ASN A 198 10.30 -17.53 -30.86
N GLN A 199 9.94 -17.82 -29.61
CA GLN A 199 9.67 -16.81 -28.60
C GLN A 199 10.88 -16.63 -27.71
N THR A 200 11.22 -15.38 -27.40
CA THR A 200 12.27 -15.05 -26.42
C THR A 200 11.67 -14.18 -25.34
N ILE A 201 11.77 -14.60 -24.09
CA ILE A 201 11.33 -13.84 -22.92
C ILE A 201 12.52 -13.43 -22.11
N ARG A 202 12.57 -12.14 -21.82
CA ARG A 202 13.56 -11.55 -20.95
C ARG A 202 12.90 -11.16 -19.64
N VAL A 203 13.42 -11.67 -18.54
CA VAL A 203 13.05 -11.24 -17.19
C VAL A 203 14.20 -10.40 -16.64
N ILE A 204 13.89 -9.17 -16.23
CA ILE A 204 14.81 -8.26 -15.53
C ILE A 204 14.29 -8.12 -14.11
N LEU A 205 14.99 -8.72 -13.16
CA LEU A 205 14.67 -8.66 -11.74
C LEU A 205 15.60 -7.63 -11.08
N ILE A 206 15.04 -6.66 -10.36
CA ILE A 206 15.81 -5.61 -9.69
C ILE A 206 15.62 -5.65 -8.17
N ASP A 207 16.73 -5.61 -7.46
CA ASP A 207 16.76 -5.43 -6.01
C ASP A 207 16.62 -3.94 -5.70
N MET A 208 15.47 -3.57 -5.15
CA MET A 208 15.09 -2.19 -4.84
C MET A 208 15.40 -1.80 -3.40
N PHE A 209 16.16 -2.63 -2.67
CA PHE A 209 16.50 -2.35 -1.29
C PHE A 209 17.86 -1.64 -1.18
N GLN A 210 17.85 -0.46 -0.56
CA GLN A 210 19.07 0.28 -0.23
C GLN A 210 19.62 -0.09 1.14
N GLU A 211 20.94 -0.18 1.25
CA GLU A 211 21.65 -0.36 2.53
C GLU A 211 21.76 0.96 3.33
N THR A 212 20.77 1.87 3.19
CA THR A 212 20.80 3.22 3.78
C THR A 212 19.74 3.37 4.88
N SER A 213 20.08 4.12 5.92
CA SER A 213 19.15 4.46 7.02
C SER A 213 18.31 5.72 6.73
N LEU A 214 18.32 6.20 5.49
CA LEU A 214 17.72 7.48 5.16
C LEU A 214 16.19 7.37 5.08
N PRO A 215 15.47 8.40 5.57
CA PRO A 215 14.07 8.53 5.27
C PRO A 215 13.89 8.75 3.78
N VAL A 216 13.23 7.82 3.09
CA VAL A 216 12.89 8.01 1.69
C VAL A 216 11.38 7.91 1.53
N ASP A 217 10.84 8.77 0.69
CA ASP A 217 9.39 8.94 0.48
C ASP A 217 8.77 7.77 -0.33
N GLY A 218 9.51 6.68 -0.55
CA GLY A 218 9.11 5.47 -1.27
C GLY A 218 9.28 4.21 -0.43
N GLU A 219 8.58 3.14 -0.82
CA GLU A 219 8.72 1.80 -0.21
C GLU A 219 10.06 1.15 -0.60
N GLY A 220 10.56 1.44 -1.80
CA GLY A 220 11.85 0.99 -2.32
C GLY A 220 12.60 2.10 -3.05
N ILE A 221 13.89 1.87 -3.31
CA ILE A 221 14.76 2.84 -3.97
C ILE A 221 15.65 2.20 -5.02
N VAL A 222 15.78 2.88 -6.16
CA VAL A 222 16.78 2.60 -7.17
C VAL A 222 17.71 3.81 -7.28
N ASN A 223 19.01 3.61 -7.03
CA ASN A 223 20.00 4.68 -7.23
C ASN A 223 20.18 4.99 -8.73
N ILE A 224 20.73 6.16 -9.04
CA ILE A 224 20.86 6.62 -10.43
C ILE A 224 21.72 5.67 -11.28
N SER A 225 22.74 5.05 -10.69
CA SER A 225 23.60 4.08 -11.39
C SER A 225 22.83 2.84 -11.83
N LEU A 226 22.09 2.21 -10.90
CA LEU A 226 21.24 1.05 -11.15
C LEU A 226 20.11 1.38 -12.12
N TYR A 227 19.52 2.57 -12.01
CA TYR A 227 18.49 3.06 -12.94
C TYR A 227 19.03 3.17 -14.38
N ASN A 228 20.23 3.71 -14.56
CA ASN A 228 20.85 3.80 -15.89
C ASN A 228 21.16 2.41 -16.48
N ILE A 229 21.63 1.47 -15.65
CA ILE A 229 21.83 0.07 -16.08
C ILE A 229 20.49 -0.56 -16.48
N LEU A 230 19.44 -0.35 -15.68
CA LEU A 230 18.09 -0.83 -15.98
C LEU A 230 17.61 -0.34 -17.35
N LYS A 231 17.73 0.96 -17.64
CA LYS A 231 17.36 1.52 -18.95
C LYS A 231 18.12 0.89 -20.10
N GLN A 232 19.41 0.65 -19.93
CA GLN A 232 20.22 -0.04 -20.93
C GLN A 232 19.70 -1.47 -21.14
N LYS A 233 19.45 -2.22 -20.06
CA LYS A 233 18.99 -3.62 -20.15
C LYS A 233 17.59 -3.79 -20.73
N LEU A 234 16.71 -2.82 -20.51
CA LEU A 234 15.38 -2.76 -21.11
C LEU A 234 15.44 -2.62 -22.64
N THR A 235 16.45 -1.94 -23.18
CA THR A 235 16.56 -1.63 -24.62
C THR A 235 17.63 -2.44 -25.35
N GLU A 236 18.47 -3.17 -24.62
CA GLU A 236 19.62 -3.92 -25.15
C GLU A 236 19.25 -4.99 -26.19
N ARG A 237 18.05 -5.57 -26.12
CA ARG A 237 17.63 -6.68 -26.98
C ARG A 237 16.15 -6.60 -27.31
N LYS A 238 15.81 -6.87 -28.57
CA LYS A 238 14.42 -7.15 -28.98
C LYS A 238 14.04 -8.57 -28.57
N THR A 239 12.95 -8.68 -27.81
CA THR A 239 12.39 -9.94 -27.31
C THR A 239 10.90 -10.00 -27.64
N THR A 240 10.29 -11.18 -27.51
CA THR A 240 8.82 -11.33 -27.64
C THR A 240 8.13 -10.62 -26.48
N HIS A 241 8.62 -10.84 -25.27
CA HIS A 241 8.25 -10.05 -24.09
C HIS A 241 9.48 -9.73 -23.25
N THR A 242 9.49 -8.53 -22.70
CA THR A 242 10.38 -8.14 -21.60
C THR A 242 9.51 -7.96 -20.36
N ILE A 243 9.91 -8.58 -19.26
CA ILE A 243 9.25 -8.51 -17.98
C ILE A 243 10.19 -7.77 -17.04
N LEU A 244 9.69 -6.72 -16.38
CA LEU A 244 10.38 -6.07 -15.28
C LEU A 244 9.79 -6.57 -13.95
N ALA A 245 10.62 -6.93 -12.99
CA ALA A 245 10.15 -7.48 -11.72
C ALA A 245 10.94 -6.90 -10.55
N GLY A 246 10.29 -6.80 -9.40
CA GLY A 246 10.93 -6.56 -8.11
C GLY A 246 9.97 -6.76 -6.95
N HIS A 247 10.40 -6.41 -5.73
CA HIS A 247 9.58 -6.65 -4.54
C HIS A 247 8.38 -5.72 -4.46
N TYR A 248 8.60 -4.42 -4.66
CA TYR A 248 7.57 -3.40 -4.47
C TYR A 248 6.76 -3.14 -5.75
N PRO A 249 5.53 -2.64 -5.62
CA PRO A 249 4.80 -2.06 -6.74
C PRO A 249 5.62 -0.97 -7.45
N ILE A 250 5.58 -0.91 -8.78
CA ILE A 250 6.51 -0.05 -9.54
C ILE A 250 6.38 1.45 -9.20
N ASN A 251 5.19 1.88 -8.80
CA ASN A 251 4.92 3.27 -8.46
C ASN A 251 5.25 3.64 -7.00
N SER A 252 5.55 2.66 -6.13
CA SER A 252 6.03 2.94 -4.77
C SER A 252 7.56 2.97 -4.67
N VAL A 253 8.26 2.65 -5.75
CA VAL A 253 9.72 2.71 -5.85
C VAL A 253 10.15 4.09 -6.31
N VAL A 254 11.09 4.71 -5.62
CA VAL A 254 11.66 6.03 -5.97
C VAL A 254 13.00 5.86 -6.67
N VAL A 255 13.23 6.65 -7.72
CA VAL A 255 14.59 6.83 -8.26
C VAL A 255 15.23 7.98 -7.47
N GLU A 256 16.41 7.73 -6.89
CA GLU A 256 17.09 8.65 -5.98
C GLU A 256 17.03 10.13 -6.44
N GLU A 257 16.58 11.00 -5.54
CA GLU A 257 16.39 12.46 -5.74
C GLU A 257 15.47 12.86 -6.92
N ASN A 258 14.63 11.94 -7.40
CA ASN A 258 13.75 12.13 -8.55
C ASN A 258 12.29 11.69 -8.24
N ASP A 259 11.56 11.26 -9.26
CA ASP A 259 10.18 10.76 -9.19
C ASP A 259 10.14 9.23 -8.94
N THR A 260 8.95 8.64 -9.01
CA THR A 260 8.77 7.18 -8.97
C THR A 260 9.42 6.51 -10.17
N LEU A 261 9.86 5.26 -10.01
CA LEU A 261 10.48 4.46 -11.07
C LEU A 261 9.59 4.42 -12.33
N LEU A 262 8.28 4.25 -12.15
CA LEU A 262 7.32 4.27 -13.25
C LEU A 262 7.34 5.62 -13.99
N ASN A 263 7.32 6.74 -13.28
CA ASN A 263 7.30 8.07 -13.89
C ASN A 263 8.62 8.39 -14.58
N CYS A 264 9.76 8.03 -13.97
CA CYS A 264 11.06 8.17 -14.60
C CYS A 264 11.13 7.37 -15.92
N LEU A 265 10.68 6.11 -15.92
CA LEU A 265 10.64 5.30 -17.14
C LEU A 265 9.68 5.89 -18.18
N ARG A 266 8.51 6.40 -17.77
CA ARG A 266 7.58 7.06 -18.70
C ARG A 266 8.19 8.29 -19.36
N ASN A 267 8.88 9.11 -18.58
CA ASN A 267 9.56 10.30 -19.09
C ASN A 267 10.66 9.92 -20.07
N ASP A 268 11.49 8.94 -19.72
CA ASP A 268 12.62 8.52 -20.57
C ASP A 268 12.19 7.78 -21.84
N PHE A 269 11.02 7.15 -21.83
CA PHE A 269 10.48 6.39 -22.97
C PHE A 269 9.23 7.02 -23.61
N ASN A 270 8.91 8.28 -23.31
CA ASN A 270 7.75 9.01 -23.85
C ASN A 270 6.42 8.22 -23.75
N ASP A 271 6.10 7.70 -22.56
CA ASP A 271 4.96 6.80 -22.28
C ASP A 271 4.98 5.44 -23.02
N ASN A 272 5.93 5.19 -23.94
CA ASN A 272 6.10 3.93 -24.65
C ASN A 272 7.10 3.01 -23.94
N LEU A 273 6.67 2.48 -22.80
CA LEU A 273 7.51 1.70 -21.90
C LEU A 273 8.00 0.39 -22.58
N PRO A 274 9.31 0.07 -22.50
CA PRO A 274 9.96 -1.00 -23.27
C PRO A 274 9.80 -2.40 -22.66
N PHE A 275 8.71 -2.65 -21.94
CA PHE A 275 8.41 -3.93 -21.30
C PHE A 275 6.91 -4.23 -21.38
N SER A 276 6.59 -5.52 -21.34
CA SER A 276 5.23 -6.05 -21.54
C SER A 276 4.43 -6.12 -20.25
N MET A 277 5.09 -6.37 -19.11
CA MET A 277 4.43 -6.55 -17.81
C MET A 277 5.39 -6.19 -16.69
N TYR A 278 4.83 -5.76 -15.55
CA TYR A 278 5.57 -5.61 -14.30
C TYR A 278 5.09 -6.61 -13.25
N TRP A 279 6.02 -7.25 -12.53
CA TRP A 279 5.73 -8.20 -11.46
C TRP A 279 6.18 -7.66 -10.10
N SER A 280 5.25 -7.61 -9.14
CA SER A 280 5.48 -7.16 -7.76
C SER A 280 5.15 -8.24 -6.73
N GLY A 281 5.52 -7.99 -5.47
CA GLY A 281 5.10 -8.71 -4.27
C GLY A 281 4.58 -7.74 -3.20
N HIS A 282 4.91 -8.00 -1.93
CA HIS A 282 4.74 -7.09 -0.79
C HIS A 282 3.33 -6.95 -0.17
N TYR A 283 2.25 -6.72 -0.93
CA TYR A 283 0.91 -6.54 -0.33
C TYR A 283 0.15 -7.84 -0.03
N HIS A 284 0.67 -8.99 -0.49
CA HIS A 284 0.16 -10.34 -0.19
C HIS A 284 -1.25 -10.61 -0.76
N GLN A 285 -1.68 -9.82 -1.73
CA GLN A 285 -3.05 -9.86 -2.23
C GLN A 285 -3.21 -10.78 -3.44
N LYS A 286 -4.27 -11.59 -3.42
CA LYS A 286 -4.64 -12.46 -4.54
C LYS A 286 -5.39 -11.68 -5.60
N ASN A 287 -5.15 -12.03 -6.87
CA ASN A 287 -5.77 -11.39 -8.03
C ASN A 287 -5.62 -9.85 -8.05
N LEU A 288 -4.55 -9.32 -7.44
CA LEU A 288 -4.23 -7.90 -7.50
C LEU A 288 -3.46 -7.61 -8.79
N HIS A 289 -4.05 -6.75 -9.62
CA HIS A 289 -3.47 -6.28 -10.86
C HIS A 289 -3.87 -4.84 -11.10
N VAL A 290 -3.00 -4.08 -11.76
CA VAL A 290 -3.20 -2.68 -12.11
C VAL A 290 -2.81 -2.48 -13.57
N TYR A 291 -3.59 -1.68 -14.30
CA TYR A 291 -3.20 -1.22 -15.62
C TYR A 291 -2.69 0.21 -15.52
N HIS A 292 -1.47 0.40 -16.00
CA HIS A 292 -0.79 1.67 -16.04
C HIS A 292 -1.06 2.38 -17.37
N LYS A 293 -1.06 3.72 -17.35
CA LYS A 293 -0.97 4.53 -18.58
C LYS A 293 0.25 4.04 -19.40
N GLY A 294 0.03 3.83 -20.69
CA GLY A 294 0.97 3.12 -21.58
C GLY A 294 0.61 1.65 -21.79
N GLY A 295 -0.45 1.14 -21.14
CA GLY A 295 -0.97 -0.20 -21.38
C GLY A 295 -0.21 -1.33 -20.68
N ILE A 296 0.64 -1.01 -19.71
CA ILE A 296 1.34 -2.03 -18.94
C ILE A 296 0.43 -2.58 -17.86
N ARG A 297 0.35 -3.90 -17.82
CA ARG A 297 -0.24 -4.62 -16.72
C ARG A 297 0.83 -4.88 -15.65
N GLU A 298 0.54 -4.46 -14.43
CA GLU A 298 1.25 -4.84 -13.22
C GLU A 298 0.46 -5.94 -12.53
N VAL A 299 1.14 -7.01 -12.13
CA VAL A 299 0.55 -8.15 -11.43
C VAL A 299 1.31 -8.36 -10.14
N GLU A 300 0.56 -8.41 -9.04
CA GLU A 300 1.15 -8.75 -7.76
C GLU A 300 1.06 -10.24 -7.48
N CYS A 301 2.19 -10.81 -7.06
CA CYS A 301 2.23 -12.18 -6.58
C CYS A 301 1.62 -12.26 -5.18
N PRO A 302 0.65 -13.17 -4.95
CA PRO A 302 0.16 -13.42 -3.62
C PRO A 302 1.28 -14.02 -2.75
N THR A 303 1.09 -13.94 -1.43
CA THR A 303 2.08 -14.45 -0.50
C THR A 303 2.13 -15.98 -0.49
N MET A 304 3.35 -16.50 -0.62
CA MET A 304 3.62 -17.90 -0.36
C MET A 304 3.32 -18.26 1.10
N GLU A 305 3.33 -17.33 2.05
CA GLU A 305 2.83 -17.56 3.43
C GLU A 305 1.42 -18.18 3.45
N ASN A 306 0.58 -17.80 2.49
CA ASN A 306 -0.79 -18.29 2.33
C ASN A 306 -0.90 -19.50 1.38
N ASN A 307 0.22 -20.16 1.08
CA ASN A 307 0.34 -21.32 0.20
C ASN A 307 -0.01 -21.03 -1.27
N VAL A 308 0.14 -19.78 -1.71
CA VAL A 308 -0.15 -19.37 -3.08
C VAL A 308 1.11 -18.78 -3.71
N VAL A 309 1.33 -19.12 -4.96
CA VAL A 309 2.39 -18.56 -5.83
C VAL A 309 1.72 -18.15 -7.14
N HIS A 310 2.41 -17.43 -8.01
CA HIS A 310 1.83 -17.02 -9.29
C HIS A 310 2.50 -17.74 -10.46
N ILE A 311 1.74 -18.15 -11.48
CA ILE A 311 2.28 -18.73 -12.72
C ILE A 311 1.97 -17.84 -13.90
N TYR A 312 2.96 -17.68 -14.76
CA TYR A 312 2.87 -17.08 -16.07
C TYR A 312 3.06 -18.16 -17.13
N VAL A 313 2.13 -18.26 -18.06
CA VAL A 313 2.16 -19.15 -19.22
C VAL A 313 2.28 -18.29 -20.46
N PHE A 314 3.29 -18.57 -21.27
CA PHE A 314 3.53 -17.84 -22.49
C PHE A 314 3.31 -18.75 -23.68
N LYS A 315 2.43 -18.32 -24.57
CA LYS A 315 2.02 -19.10 -25.73
C LYS A 315 1.52 -18.17 -26.82
N ASP A 316 1.98 -18.38 -28.04
CA ASP A 316 1.55 -17.65 -29.24
C ASP A 316 1.57 -16.12 -29.10
N GLY A 317 2.55 -15.57 -28.35
CA GLY A 317 2.69 -14.13 -28.11
C GLY A 317 1.78 -13.56 -27.02
N PHE A 318 1.00 -14.39 -26.33
CA PHE A 318 0.20 -14.00 -25.16
C PHE A 318 0.91 -14.38 -23.86
N ILE A 319 0.65 -13.57 -22.82
CA ILE A 319 1.02 -13.85 -21.43
C ILE A 319 -0.27 -14.15 -20.67
N TYR A 320 -0.50 -15.43 -20.42
CA TYR A 320 -1.56 -15.88 -19.52
C TYR A 320 -1.01 -16.01 -18.12
N ASP A 321 -1.84 -15.78 -17.12
CA ASP A 321 -1.40 -15.82 -15.72
C ASP A 321 -2.52 -16.26 -14.77
N LYS A 322 -2.12 -16.87 -13.65
CA LYS A 322 -3.02 -17.42 -12.62
C LYS A 322 -2.33 -17.62 -11.27
N ASP A 323 -3.08 -17.42 -10.19
CA ASP A 323 -2.68 -17.83 -8.84
C ASP A 323 -2.71 -19.38 -8.71
N LEU A 324 -1.62 -19.96 -8.23
CA LEU A 324 -1.47 -21.39 -7.96
C LEU A 324 -1.44 -21.69 -6.47
N TYR A 325 -2.32 -22.60 -6.04
CA TYR A 325 -2.31 -23.12 -4.68
C TYR A 325 -1.37 -24.32 -4.59
N ILE A 326 -0.32 -24.23 -3.77
CA ILE A 326 0.74 -25.27 -3.64
C ILE A 326 0.19 -26.67 -3.33
N TYR A 327 -0.93 -26.75 -2.60
CA TYR A 327 -1.54 -28.00 -2.18
C TYR A 327 -2.75 -28.43 -3.03
N LYS A 328 -3.10 -27.70 -4.08
CA LYS A 328 -4.22 -28.04 -4.96
C LYS A 328 -3.73 -28.23 -6.40
N ASP A 329 -4.58 -28.84 -7.22
CA ASP A 329 -4.39 -28.84 -8.66
C ASP A 329 -5.00 -27.57 -9.25
N THR A 330 -4.58 -27.18 -10.43
CA THR A 330 -5.09 -25.97 -11.09
C THR A 330 -5.15 -26.20 -12.58
N VAL A 331 -6.16 -25.60 -13.22
CA VAL A 331 -6.36 -25.65 -14.67
C VAL A 331 -6.45 -24.22 -15.19
N LEU A 332 -6.07 -23.99 -16.44
CA LEU A 332 -6.07 -22.67 -17.05
C LEU A 332 -6.59 -22.78 -18.49
N LEU A 333 -7.65 -22.06 -18.79
CA LEU A 333 -8.16 -21.89 -20.15
C LEU A 333 -7.29 -20.85 -20.88
N LEU A 334 -6.79 -21.22 -22.06
CA LEU A 334 -5.99 -20.33 -22.90
C LEU A 334 -6.80 -19.78 -24.06
N LYS A 335 -7.49 -20.66 -24.79
CA LYS A 335 -8.29 -20.30 -25.97
C LYS A 335 -9.70 -20.88 -25.83
N PRO A 336 -10.76 -20.09 -25.98
CA PRO A 336 -10.76 -18.67 -26.42
C PRO A 336 -10.10 -17.73 -25.39
N THR A 337 -9.32 -16.76 -25.89
CA THR A 337 -8.52 -15.86 -25.05
C THR A 337 -9.37 -14.72 -24.51
N ALA A 338 -9.47 -14.60 -23.19
CA ALA A 338 -10.17 -13.49 -22.53
C ALA A 338 -9.42 -12.15 -22.64
N GLN A 339 -10.17 -11.03 -22.69
CA GLN A 339 -9.64 -9.67 -22.92
C GLN A 339 -8.53 -9.25 -21.96
N LYS A 340 -8.56 -9.72 -20.70
CA LYS A 340 -7.53 -9.42 -19.68
C LYS A 340 -6.10 -9.90 -20.03
N TYR A 341 -5.95 -10.80 -21.00
CA TYR A 341 -4.66 -11.33 -21.44
C TYR A 341 -4.12 -10.61 -22.69
N TYR A 342 -4.86 -9.65 -23.24
CA TYR A 342 -4.41 -8.82 -24.35
C TYR A 342 -3.48 -7.75 -23.81
N ASN A 343 -2.37 -7.53 -24.51
CA ASN A 343 -1.32 -6.62 -24.07
C ASN A 343 -1.08 -5.56 -25.14
N HIS A 344 -1.27 -4.29 -24.76
CA HIS A 344 -1.16 -3.11 -25.61
C HIS A 344 0.14 -2.98 -26.43
N ASN A 345 1.22 -3.66 -26.01
CA ASN A 345 2.52 -3.63 -26.69
C ASN A 345 2.84 -4.89 -27.51
N SER A 346 1.97 -5.90 -27.51
CA SER A 346 2.19 -7.15 -28.25
C SER A 346 1.62 -7.04 -29.67
N ALA A 347 2.45 -7.28 -30.69
CA ALA A 347 2.01 -7.32 -32.10
C ALA A 347 1.19 -8.59 -32.45
N PHE A 348 0.74 -9.36 -31.44
CA PHE A 348 0.20 -10.71 -31.58
C PHE A 348 -1.29 -10.79 -31.23
N GLU A 349 -1.94 -9.65 -31.06
CA GLU A 349 -3.34 -9.55 -30.67
C GLU A 349 -4.27 -10.05 -31.78
N THR A 350 -4.75 -11.30 -31.70
CA THR A 350 -5.71 -11.84 -32.67
C THR A 350 -6.96 -12.42 -32.00
N LEU A 351 -8.12 -11.87 -32.35
CA LEU A 351 -9.43 -12.42 -32.00
C LEU A 351 -9.89 -13.52 -32.98
N GLU A 352 -9.29 -13.61 -34.19
CA GLU A 352 -9.96 -14.27 -35.33
C GLU A 352 -9.16 -15.35 -36.10
N SER A 353 -7.97 -15.79 -35.63
CA SER A 353 -7.15 -16.71 -36.46
C SER A 353 -6.55 -17.95 -35.76
N TYR A 354 -7.17 -18.43 -34.67
CA TYR A 354 -6.76 -19.71 -34.08
C TYR A 354 -7.55 -20.89 -34.65
N SER A 355 -6.84 -21.99 -34.95
CA SER A 355 -7.45 -23.24 -35.44
C SER A 355 -7.95 -24.15 -34.32
N LYS A 356 -7.47 -23.93 -33.09
CA LYS A 356 -7.77 -24.78 -31.93
C LYS A 356 -8.14 -23.97 -30.70
N PHE A 357 -9.08 -24.50 -29.91
CA PHE A 357 -9.27 -24.14 -28.52
C PHE A 357 -8.30 -24.91 -27.63
N GLU A 358 -7.87 -24.32 -26.51
CA GLU A 358 -6.73 -24.81 -25.74
C GLU A 358 -6.88 -24.55 -24.24
N GLY A 359 -6.47 -25.53 -23.43
CA GLY A 359 -6.40 -25.43 -21.98
C GLY A 359 -5.22 -26.21 -21.41
N ILE A 360 -4.74 -25.81 -20.23
CA ILE A 360 -3.64 -26.47 -19.51
C ILE A 360 -4.13 -27.07 -18.20
N VAL A 361 -3.62 -28.26 -17.89
CA VAL A 361 -3.82 -28.96 -16.61
C VAL A 361 -2.51 -29.02 -15.83
N PHE A 362 -2.44 -28.30 -14.71
CA PHE A 362 -1.33 -28.34 -13.75
C PHE A 362 -1.64 -29.35 -12.63
N SER A 363 -1.47 -30.64 -12.92
CA SER A 363 -1.73 -31.73 -11.98
C SER A 363 -0.75 -32.88 -12.17
N LEU A 364 -0.51 -33.65 -11.11
CA LEU A 364 0.18 -34.96 -11.20
C LEU A 364 -0.82 -36.12 -11.24
N LYS A 365 -2.12 -35.84 -11.05
CA LYS A 365 -3.18 -36.85 -11.12
C LYS A 365 -3.43 -37.22 -12.57
N LYS A 366 -3.87 -38.46 -12.78
CA LYS A 366 -4.30 -38.92 -14.09
C LYS A 366 -5.63 -38.27 -14.45
N VAL A 367 -5.69 -37.64 -15.62
CA VAL A 367 -6.87 -36.97 -16.14
C VAL A 367 -7.78 -38.01 -16.80
N LYS A 368 -9.06 -37.99 -16.45
CA LYS A 368 -10.09 -38.86 -17.02
C LYS A 368 -10.72 -38.22 -18.26
N ILE A 369 -11.11 -36.95 -18.15
CA ILE A 369 -11.74 -36.20 -19.25
C ILE A 369 -11.54 -34.68 -19.07
N VAL A 370 -11.39 -33.98 -20.19
CA VAL A 370 -11.34 -32.51 -20.26
C VAL A 370 -12.44 -32.04 -21.20
N LYS A 371 -13.27 -31.09 -20.75
CA LYS A 371 -14.39 -30.55 -21.50
C LYS A 371 -14.31 -29.04 -21.59
N LEU A 372 -14.68 -28.50 -22.74
CA LEU A 372 -14.84 -27.08 -22.97
C LEU A 372 -16.33 -26.75 -23.09
N TYR A 373 -16.77 -25.75 -22.33
CA TYR A 373 -18.09 -25.15 -22.43
C TYR A 373 -17.96 -23.73 -22.97
N ILE A 374 -18.82 -23.38 -23.93
CA ILE A 374 -18.90 -22.03 -24.50
C ILE A 374 -20.33 -21.53 -24.30
N ASN A 375 -20.47 -20.32 -23.74
CA ASN A 375 -21.76 -19.69 -23.45
C ASN A 375 -22.74 -20.57 -22.63
N GLY A 376 -22.20 -21.50 -21.82
CA GLY A 376 -22.96 -22.41 -20.97
C GLY A 376 -23.25 -23.78 -21.60
N GLU A 377 -22.94 -23.99 -22.87
CA GLU A 377 -23.16 -25.25 -23.58
C GLU A 377 -21.85 -26.02 -23.76
N GLU A 378 -21.90 -27.36 -23.64
CA GLU A 378 -20.74 -28.21 -23.90
C GLU A 378 -20.41 -28.16 -25.38
N TYR A 379 -19.20 -27.71 -25.72
CA TYR A 379 -18.76 -27.60 -27.11
C TYR A 379 -17.98 -28.84 -27.55
N CYS A 380 -16.93 -29.21 -26.81
CA CYS A 380 -16.05 -30.30 -27.19
C CYS A 380 -15.47 -31.01 -25.96
N GLN A 381 -15.16 -32.30 -26.12
CA GLN A 381 -14.16 -32.97 -25.30
C GLN A 381 -12.77 -32.68 -25.90
N MET A 382 -11.81 -32.31 -25.06
CA MET A 382 -10.47 -31.92 -25.50
C MET A 382 -9.50 -33.09 -25.41
N ASP A 383 -8.66 -33.23 -26.43
CA ASP A 383 -7.63 -34.26 -26.52
C ASP A 383 -6.29 -33.76 -25.98
N GLN A 384 -5.55 -34.66 -25.34
CA GLN A 384 -4.21 -34.35 -24.84
C GLN A 384 -3.24 -34.15 -26.01
N ASN A 385 -2.39 -33.13 -25.93
CA ASN A 385 -1.39 -32.85 -26.95
C ASN A 385 -0.19 -33.80 -26.86
N ASP A 386 0.27 -34.30 -28.01
CA ASP A 386 1.38 -35.26 -28.08
C ASP A 386 2.73 -34.69 -27.65
N LYS A 387 2.95 -33.38 -27.77
CA LYS A 387 4.22 -32.73 -27.43
C LYS A 387 4.31 -32.29 -25.98
N ASP A 388 3.20 -31.87 -25.38
CA ASP A 388 3.12 -31.53 -23.97
C ASP A 388 1.84 -32.09 -23.37
N ILE A 389 2.01 -33.12 -22.54
CA ILE A 389 0.92 -33.83 -21.84
C ILE A 389 0.05 -32.93 -20.96
N ARG A 390 0.48 -31.70 -20.65
CA ARG A 390 -0.32 -30.75 -19.86
C ARG A 390 -1.30 -29.96 -20.72
N LEU A 391 -1.07 -29.88 -22.03
CA LEU A 391 -1.89 -29.12 -22.98
C LEU A 391 -3.00 -30.01 -23.54
N TYR A 392 -4.22 -29.49 -23.56
CA TYR A 392 -5.41 -30.13 -24.12
C TYR A 392 -6.01 -29.23 -25.19
N GLN A 393 -6.45 -29.82 -26.30
CA GLN A 393 -6.90 -29.09 -27.48
C GLN A 393 -8.15 -29.73 -28.12
N CYS A 394 -8.98 -28.92 -28.75
CA CYS A 394 -10.00 -29.39 -29.70
C CYS A 394 -10.09 -28.42 -30.88
N ASP A 395 -10.71 -28.85 -31.99
CA ASP A 395 -10.89 -27.99 -33.17
C ASP A 395 -11.79 -26.79 -32.83
N ALA A 396 -11.46 -25.62 -33.37
CA ALA A 396 -12.24 -24.40 -33.21
C ALA A 396 -12.91 -23.94 -34.52
N GLN A 397 -12.55 -24.53 -35.66
CA GLN A 397 -12.99 -24.02 -36.97
C GLN A 397 -14.50 -24.07 -37.13
N GLU A 398 -15.14 -25.19 -36.75
CA GLU A 398 -16.59 -25.33 -36.83
C GLU A 398 -17.31 -24.26 -36.00
N TYR A 399 -16.84 -23.98 -34.77
CA TYR A 399 -17.43 -22.93 -33.93
C TYR A 399 -17.28 -21.55 -34.56
N LEU A 400 -16.07 -21.21 -35.02
CA LEU A 400 -15.77 -19.90 -35.59
C LEU A 400 -16.56 -19.64 -36.89
N LEU A 401 -16.88 -20.68 -37.68
CA LEU A 401 -17.73 -20.57 -38.86
C LEU A 401 -19.19 -20.20 -38.55
N THR A 402 -19.69 -20.49 -37.34
CA THR A 402 -21.06 -20.14 -36.94
C THR A 402 -21.25 -18.63 -36.74
N HIS A 403 -20.16 -17.84 -36.67
CA HIS A 403 -20.17 -16.42 -36.32
C HIS A 403 -20.82 -16.11 -34.95
N GLN A 404 -20.99 -17.12 -34.08
CA GLN A 404 -21.48 -16.92 -32.73
C GLN A 404 -20.44 -16.21 -31.88
N LYS A 405 -20.88 -15.19 -31.15
CA LYS A 405 -20.02 -14.46 -30.23
C LYS A 405 -19.79 -15.26 -28.95
N ILE A 406 -18.54 -15.41 -28.55
CA ILE A 406 -18.15 -16.00 -27.27
C ILE A 406 -18.21 -14.90 -26.20
N TYR A 407 -19.12 -15.04 -25.22
CA TYR A 407 -19.19 -14.15 -24.06
C TYR A 407 -18.50 -14.76 -22.86
N LYS A 408 -18.58 -16.08 -22.74
CA LYS A 408 -18.08 -16.85 -21.59
C LYS A 408 -17.56 -18.19 -22.06
N ALA A 409 -16.45 -18.63 -21.49
CA ALA A 409 -15.92 -19.96 -21.73
C ALA A 409 -15.47 -20.60 -20.41
N LYS A 410 -15.64 -21.91 -20.30
CA LYS A 410 -15.33 -22.68 -19.10
C LYS A 410 -14.65 -23.99 -19.46
N LEU A 411 -13.46 -24.21 -18.90
CA LEU A 411 -12.73 -25.46 -18.93
C LEU A 411 -13.09 -26.30 -17.70
N ILE A 412 -13.50 -27.55 -17.89
CA ILE A 412 -13.75 -28.51 -16.81
C ILE A 412 -12.85 -29.73 -16.98
N VAL A 413 -12.17 -30.12 -15.91
CA VAL A 413 -11.27 -31.27 -15.88
C VAL A 413 -11.71 -32.20 -14.77
N LEU A 414 -12.00 -33.45 -15.15
CA LEU A 414 -12.30 -34.54 -14.23
C LEU A 414 -11.09 -35.48 -14.17
N PHE A 415 -10.65 -35.78 -12.96
CA PHE A 415 -9.55 -36.70 -12.70
C PHE A 415 -10.08 -38.13 -12.44
N GLU A 416 -9.19 -39.12 -12.46
CA GLU A 416 -9.55 -40.52 -12.18
C GLU A 416 -10.01 -40.76 -10.73
N ASP A 417 -9.66 -39.88 -9.81
CA ASP A 417 -10.12 -39.92 -8.41
C ASP A 417 -11.47 -39.19 -8.22
N ASP A 418 -12.18 -38.94 -9.32
CA ASP A 418 -13.44 -38.20 -9.42
C ASP A 418 -13.39 -36.74 -8.90
N SER A 419 -12.19 -36.21 -8.61
CA SER A 419 -12.04 -34.78 -8.32
C SER A 419 -12.20 -33.93 -9.58
N ILE A 420 -12.79 -32.74 -9.42
CA ILE A 420 -13.06 -31.81 -10.52
C ILE A 420 -12.27 -30.52 -10.29
N GLN A 421 -11.69 -29.97 -11.36
CA GLN A 421 -11.14 -28.62 -11.41
C GLN A 421 -11.72 -27.88 -12.60
N GLU A 422 -11.85 -26.56 -12.45
CA GLU A 422 -12.42 -25.72 -13.50
C GLU A 422 -11.70 -24.36 -13.60
N ASP A 423 -11.76 -23.79 -14.80
CA ASP A 423 -11.38 -22.42 -15.06
C ASP A 423 -12.44 -21.77 -15.93
N GLU A 424 -13.06 -20.72 -15.43
CA GLU A 424 -14.13 -20.01 -16.10
C GLU A 424 -13.71 -18.56 -16.34
N GLN A 425 -13.89 -18.10 -17.58
CA GLN A 425 -13.46 -16.78 -18.02
C GLN A 425 -14.58 -16.06 -18.77
N GLU A 426 -14.80 -14.80 -18.40
CA GLU A 426 -15.56 -13.85 -19.22
C GLU A 426 -14.64 -13.32 -20.33
N MET A 427 -15.13 -13.30 -21.57
CA MET A 427 -14.32 -12.84 -22.71
C MET A 427 -14.11 -11.34 -22.69
N LYS A 428 -15.08 -10.57 -22.18
CA LYS A 428 -14.97 -9.12 -21.98
C LYS A 428 -14.59 -8.85 -20.54
N GLU A 429 -13.60 -7.99 -20.32
CA GLU A 429 -13.21 -7.61 -18.97
C GLU A 429 -14.23 -6.60 -18.42
N THR A 430 -14.98 -6.99 -17.40
CA THR A 430 -15.80 -6.06 -16.61
C THR A 430 -14.91 -5.46 -15.53
N PHE A 431 -14.27 -4.32 -15.83
CA PHE A 431 -13.45 -3.61 -14.85
C PHE A 431 -14.29 -3.25 -13.62
N ASN A 432 -14.18 -4.05 -12.56
CA ASN A 432 -14.75 -3.72 -11.26
C ASN A 432 -13.81 -2.70 -10.59
N HIS A 433 -13.95 -1.42 -10.96
CA HIS A 433 -13.25 -0.24 -10.44
C HIS A 433 -13.24 -0.07 -8.90
N ARG A 434 -13.90 -0.96 -8.17
CA ARG A 434 -14.37 -0.74 -6.80
C ARG A 434 -13.33 -1.00 -5.70
N LYS A 435 -12.22 -1.70 -5.96
CA LYS A 435 -11.37 -2.19 -4.85
C LYS A 435 -10.13 -1.38 -4.48
N TYR A 436 -9.47 -0.67 -5.41
CA TYR A 436 -8.08 -0.27 -5.17
C TYR A 436 -7.82 1.23 -4.99
N ILE A 437 -8.55 2.11 -5.69
CA ILE A 437 -8.34 3.56 -5.54
C ILE A 437 -9.01 4.10 -4.26
N LEU A 438 -10.04 3.41 -3.77
CA LEU A 438 -10.87 3.89 -2.67
C LEU A 438 -10.27 3.71 -1.27
N THR A 439 -9.12 3.04 -1.12
CA THR A 439 -8.49 2.87 0.20
C THR A 439 -7.24 3.71 0.36
N LEU A 440 -6.23 3.60 -0.53
CA LEU A 440 -4.99 4.36 -0.38
C LEU A 440 -5.16 5.83 -0.81
N SER A 441 -5.74 6.08 -1.99
CA SER A 441 -6.04 7.43 -2.43
C SER A 441 -7.08 8.09 -1.54
N PHE A 442 -8.06 7.35 -1.02
CA PHE A 442 -9.01 7.90 -0.04
C PHE A 442 -8.35 8.21 1.31
N PHE A 443 -7.35 7.44 1.75
CA PHE A 443 -6.62 7.73 2.99
C PHE A 443 -5.72 8.96 2.86
N ILE A 444 -4.98 9.08 1.76
CA ILE A 444 -4.17 10.27 1.42
C ILE A 444 -5.08 11.47 1.18
N LEU A 445 -6.19 11.29 0.46
CA LEU A 445 -7.19 12.32 0.19
C LEU A 445 -7.87 12.79 1.47
N THR A 446 -8.32 11.88 2.33
CA THR A 446 -8.97 12.21 3.59
C THR A 446 -7.98 12.97 4.47
N ASN A 447 -6.73 12.53 4.57
CA ASN A 447 -5.72 13.25 5.34
C ASN A 447 -5.36 14.62 4.75
N THR A 448 -5.24 14.74 3.43
CA THR A 448 -4.86 16.00 2.75
C THR A 448 -6.03 16.99 2.75
N VAL A 449 -7.24 16.52 2.46
CA VAL A 449 -8.46 17.33 2.49
C VAL A 449 -8.76 17.76 3.91
N LEU A 450 -8.73 16.85 4.90
CA LEU A 450 -8.88 17.22 6.32
C LEU A 450 -7.80 18.23 6.76
N LEU A 451 -6.54 18.05 6.34
CA LEU A 451 -5.46 19.00 6.63
C LEU A 451 -5.75 20.39 6.02
N PHE A 452 -6.21 20.48 4.77
CA PHE A 452 -6.56 21.76 4.15
C PHE A 452 -7.81 22.40 4.78
N ILE A 453 -8.80 21.61 5.20
CA ILE A 453 -9.95 22.12 5.98
C ILE A 453 -9.48 22.68 7.32
N GLU A 454 -8.65 21.92 8.03
CA GLU A 454 -8.16 22.26 9.36
C GLU A 454 -7.32 23.54 9.28
N ILE A 455 -6.34 23.62 8.38
CA ILE A 455 -5.53 24.83 8.16
C ILE A 455 -6.40 26.03 7.78
N ARG A 456 -7.38 25.87 6.88
CA ARG A 456 -8.28 26.98 6.50
C ARG A 456 -9.18 27.40 7.66
N LEU A 457 -9.73 26.48 8.44
CA LEU A 457 -10.53 26.81 9.63
C LEU A 457 -9.69 27.51 10.69
N VAL A 458 -8.45 27.05 10.91
CA VAL A 458 -7.49 27.65 11.83
C VAL A 458 -7.15 29.08 11.40
N VAL A 459 -6.73 29.26 10.14
CA VAL A 459 -6.36 30.56 9.59
C VAL A 459 -7.54 31.52 9.55
N CYS A 460 -8.73 31.06 9.12
CA CYS A 460 -9.94 31.87 9.15
C CYS A 460 -10.35 32.25 10.58
N CYS A 461 -10.24 31.35 11.56
CA CYS A 461 -10.51 31.65 12.98
C CYS A 461 -9.48 32.63 13.57
N ILE A 462 -8.20 32.50 13.22
CA ILE A 462 -7.12 33.41 13.65
C ILE A 462 -7.32 34.80 13.05
N ILE A 463 -7.45 34.89 11.73
CA ILE A 463 -7.59 36.16 11.00
C ILE A 463 -8.89 36.86 11.42
N ALA A 464 -10.01 36.13 11.49
CA ALA A 464 -11.28 36.70 11.94
C ALA A 464 -11.24 37.09 13.43
N GLY A 465 -10.63 36.27 14.29
CA GLY A 465 -10.48 36.58 15.72
C GLY A 465 -9.62 37.81 16.00
N LEU A 466 -8.58 38.03 15.18
CA LEU A 466 -7.65 39.16 15.31
C LEU A 466 -8.20 40.45 14.64
N LEU A 467 -8.66 40.37 13.38
CA LEU A 467 -9.17 41.53 12.64
C LEU A 467 -10.42 42.13 13.28
N PHE A 468 -11.33 41.31 13.80
CA PHE A 468 -12.60 41.79 14.34
C PHE A 468 -12.58 42.22 15.82
N ARG A 469 -11.39 42.30 16.42
CA ARG A 469 -11.15 42.98 17.69
C ARG A 469 -10.72 44.45 17.51
N PHE A 470 -10.27 44.84 16.32
CA PHE A 470 -10.00 46.24 16.00
C PHE A 470 -11.31 47.02 15.81
N LYS A 471 -11.48 48.09 16.60
CA LYS A 471 -12.72 48.90 16.66
C LYS A 471 -13.34 49.31 15.30
N PRO A 472 -12.59 49.74 14.27
CA PRO A 472 -13.20 50.13 12.99
C PRO A 472 -13.76 48.95 12.18
N LEU A 473 -13.21 47.74 12.33
CA LEU A 473 -13.63 46.55 11.59
C LEU A 473 -14.81 45.80 12.25
N ILE A 474 -15.15 46.14 13.50
CA ILE A 474 -16.31 45.58 14.22
C ILE A 474 -17.61 45.78 13.43
N TYR A 475 -17.74 46.89 12.70
CA TYR A 475 -18.93 47.19 11.91
C TYR A 475 -19.04 46.32 10.65
N LEU A 476 -17.92 45.87 10.06
CA LEU A 476 -17.94 44.93 8.94
C LEU A 476 -18.48 43.55 9.32
N THR A 477 -18.29 43.08 10.57
CA THR A 477 -18.92 41.83 11.05
C THR A 477 -20.46 41.86 11.06
N ARG A 478 -21.07 43.04 10.88
CA ARG A 478 -22.52 43.16 10.77
C ARG A 478 -23.05 42.69 9.41
N PHE A 479 -22.20 42.71 8.38
CA PHE A 479 -22.55 42.38 6.98
C PHE A 479 -21.97 41.05 6.51
N VAL A 480 -21.08 40.42 7.28
CA VAL A 480 -20.54 39.09 6.98
C VAL A 480 -21.49 38.01 7.53
N PRO A 481 -21.97 37.05 6.70
CA PRO A 481 -23.02 36.09 7.08
C PRO A 481 -22.57 35.03 8.11
N PHE A 482 -21.26 34.87 8.30
CA PHE A 482 -20.67 33.86 9.17
C PHE A 482 -20.89 34.12 10.67
N THR A 483 -21.94 33.53 11.23
CA THR A 483 -22.32 33.67 12.65
C THR A 483 -21.26 33.16 13.65
N PHE A 484 -20.37 32.24 13.23
CA PHE A 484 -19.31 31.70 14.08
C PHE A 484 -18.27 32.77 14.47
N ILE A 485 -17.95 33.70 13.57
CA ILE A 485 -16.97 34.77 13.78
C ILE A 485 -17.39 35.68 14.95
N ARG A 486 -18.69 35.97 15.08
CA ARG A 486 -19.23 36.76 16.20
C ARG A 486 -19.09 36.05 17.55
N LYS A 487 -19.13 34.71 17.59
CA LYS A 487 -18.95 33.91 18.80
C LYS A 487 -17.48 33.88 19.26
N TYR A 488 -16.53 33.69 18.34
CA TYR A 488 -15.10 33.74 18.65
C TYR A 488 -14.63 35.11 19.18
N ARG A 489 -15.24 36.20 18.71
CA ARG A 489 -14.97 37.56 19.24
C ARG A 489 -15.24 37.68 20.74
N LYS A 490 -16.28 37.01 21.25
CA LYS A 490 -16.66 37.03 22.68
C LYS A 490 -15.83 36.07 23.53
N MET A 491 -15.03 35.21 22.91
CA MET A 491 -14.16 34.28 23.61
C MET A 491 -13.04 35.08 24.31
N PRO A 492 -12.73 34.84 25.59
CA PRO A 492 -11.64 35.52 26.26
C PRO A 492 -10.32 35.28 25.53
N LEU A 493 -9.43 36.29 25.48
CA LEU A 493 -8.17 36.24 24.74
C LEU A 493 -7.31 35.01 25.13
N SER A 494 -7.28 34.63 26.40
CA SER A 494 -6.55 33.45 26.89
C SER A 494 -7.06 32.14 26.27
N TYR A 495 -8.37 31.96 26.15
CA TYR A 495 -8.97 30.78 25.51
C TYR A 495 -8.71 30.75 24.01
N LEU A 496 -8.74 31.90 23.34
CA LEU A 496 -8.40 32.00 21.92
C LEU A 496 -6.92 31.68 21.68
N LEU A 497 -6.02 32.22 22.50
CA LEU A 497 -4.58 31.95 22.40
C LEU A 497 -4.25 30.49 22.72
N LEU A 498 -4.92 29.88 23.70
CA LEU A 498 -4.79 28.45 23.99
C LEU A 498 -5.28 27.59 22.82
N PHE A 499 -6.43 27.93 22.24
CA PHE A 499 -6.97 27.25 21.07
C PHE A 499 -6.02 27.36 19.87
N ILE A 500 -5.49 28.56 19.59
CA ILE A 500 -4.49 28.78 18.53
C ILE A 500 -3.19 28.02 18.84
N GLY A 501 -2.71 28.04 20.08
CA GLY A 501 -1.50 27.34 20.50
C GLY A 501 -1.62 25.82 20.37
N ILE A 502 -2.79 25.25 20.69
CA ILE A 502 -3.10 23.83 20.49
C ILE A 502 -3.15 23.48 19.01
N LEU A 503 -3.77 24.33 18.18
CA LEU A 503 -3.82 24.14 16.73
C LEU A 503 -2.43 24.24 16.09
N LEU A 504 -1.63 25.22 16.47
CA LEU A 504 -0.23 25.33 16.08
C LEU A 504 0.58 24.13 16.58
N TYR A 505 0.32 23.58 17.76
CA TYR A 505 1.00 22.37 18.23
C TYR A 505 0.60 21.10 17.46
N ILE A 506 -0.66 20.98 17.04
CA ILE A 506 -1.12 19.87 16.18
C ILE A 506 -0.51 19.96 14.78
N HIS A 507 -0.38 21.19 14.26
CA HIS A 507 0.17 21.44 12.94
C HIS A 507 1.69 21.63 12.94
N CYS A 508 2.35 21.89 14.07
CA CYS A 508 3.78 22.18 14.15
C CYS A 508 4.54 21.40 15.23
N GLY A 509 3.94 20.44 15.96
CA GLY A 509 4.63 19.58 16.94
C GLY A 509 5.09 18.24 16.33
N TYR A 510 6.12 17.51 16.82
CA TYR A 510 7.14 17.73 17.86
C TYR A 510 8.52 18.15 17.30
N ILE A 511 9.19 19.17 17.87
CA ILE A 511 10.66 19.24 17.80
C ILE A 511 11.18 18.62 19.10
N VAL A 512 11.71 17.40 19.04
CA VAL A 512 12.55 16.86 20.12
C VAL A 512 13.81 16.27 19.50
N ILE A 513 14.93 16.82 19.94
CA ILE A 513 16.31 16.42 19.61
C ILE A 513 16.87 15.68 20.83
N GLY A 514 17.35 14.46 20.59
CA GLY A 514 18.15 13.61 21.48
C GLY A 514 18.23 12.19 20.90
N ASP A 515 19.14 11.28 21.26
CA ASP A 515 20.59 11.47 21.34
C ASP A 515 21.21 11.04 19.98
N ILE A 516 22.04 11.92 19.42
CA ILE A 516 22.68 11.82 18.11
C ILE A 516 24.07 11.21 18.33
N GLY A 517 24.06 9.98 18.86
CA GLY A 517 25.26 9.30 19.32
C GLY A 517 25.14 7.77 19.29
N MET A 518 24.44 7.16 20.24
CA MET A 518 24.77 5.77 20.61
C MET A 518 23.64 4.94 21.27
N GLY A 519 22.35 5.22 21.05
CA GLY A 519 21.29 4.28 21.51
C GLY A 519 19.92 4.80 21.97
N GLU A 520 19.50 6.05 21.71
CA GLU A 520 18.11 6.54 21.92
C GLU A 520 17.68 7.60 20.84
N PRO A 521 16.65 8.49 20.99
CA PRO A 521 15.42 8.44 20.18
C PRO A 521 15.06 9.70 19.33
N VAL A 522 14.70 9.51 18.05
CA VAL A 522 14.31 10.56 17.08
C VAL A 522 12.79 10.77 16.98
N TYR A 523 12.26 12.01 16.84
CA TYR A 523 10.98 12.32 16.12
C TYR A 523 10.82 13.79 15.59
N ILE A 524 9.74 14.03 14.82
CA ILE A 524 9.56 14.82 13.56
C ILE A 524 8.77 16.14 13.68
N THR A 525 9.00 17.13 12.78
CA THR A 525 7.91 17.91 12.12
C THR A 525 8.18 18.42 10.68
N PHE A 526 7.07 18.68 9.95
CA PHE A 526 6.84 19.40 8.68
C PHE A 526 7.94 19.41 7.60
N LYS A 527 8.51 18.23 7.31
CA LYS A 527 8.40 17.60 5.97
C LYS A 527 8.92 16.16 5.90
N THR A 528 9.61 15.67 6.93
CA THR A 528 9.95 14.25 7.20
C THR A 528 10.70 14.21 8.52
N VAL A 529 10.69 13.08 9.26
CA VAL A 529 11.87 12.44 9.91
C VAL A 529 11.51 10.96 10.20
N LEU A 530 12.39 10.01 9.87
CA LEU A 530 12.26 8.59 10.26
C LEU A 530 13.08 8.36 11.57
N VAL A 531 12.83 7.36 12.43
CA VAL A 531 12.99 5.91 12.22
C VAL A 531 12.26 5.11 13.33
N GLY A 532 11.72 3.93 12.99
CA GLY A 532 11.33 2.86 13.94
C GLY A 532 9.83 2.49 13.98
N PRO A 533 9.45 1.26 14.41
CA PRO A 533 8.20 0.55 14.09
C PRO A 533 6.92 1.07 14.79
N ARG A 534 6.81 2.37 15.06
CA ARG A 534 5.72 2.99 15.84
C ARG A 534 4.70 3.78 15.00
N SER A 535 4.56 3.53 13.70
CA SER A 535 3.53 4.19 12.87
C SER A 535 2.10 3.93 13.37
N ALA A 536 1.79 2.73 13.88
CA ALA A 536 0.48 2.38 14.43
C ALA A 536 0.14 3.13 15.74
N HIS A 537 1.13 3.31 16.63
CA HIS A 537 0.95 4.10 17.84
C HIS A 537 0.72 5.58 17.52
N PHE A 538 1.36 6.09 16.46
CA PHE A 538 1.21 7.47 16.00
C PHE A 538 -0.23 7.81 15.57
N HIS A 539 -0.88 6.92 14.82
CA HIS A 539 -2.28 7.10 14.43
C HIS A 539 -3.23 7.00 15.63
N SER A 540 -2.96 6.10 16.57
CA SER A 540 -3.77 6.01 17.81
C SER A 540 -3.65 7.25 18.69
N THR A 541 -2.46 7.86 18.78
CA THR A 541 -2.23 9.13 19.50
C THR A 541 -2.89 10.30 18.78
N ARG A 542 -2.79 10.40 17.45
CA ARG A 542 -3.45 11.45 16.66
C ARG A 542 -4.98 11.36 16.78
N ILE A 543 -5.55 10.16 16.69
CA ILE A 543 -6.98 9.91 16.91
C ILE A 543 -7.39 10.26 18.35
N ALA A 544 -6.58 9.88 19.35
CA ALA A 544 -6.86 10.21 20.74
C ALA A 544 -6.84 11.73 21.02
N ILE A 545 -5.95 12.47 20.36
CA ILE A 545 -5.87 13.94 20.41
C ILE A 545 -7.09 14.54 19.72
N ILE A 546 -7.47 14.08 18.53
CA ILE A 546 -8.67 14.53 17.82
C ILE A 546 -9.94 14.31 18.66
N CYS A 547 -10.11 13.12 19.26
CA CYS A 547 -11.24 12.82 20.14
C CYS A 547 -11.26 13.70 21.40
N PHE A 548 -10.08 13.99 21.99
CA PHE A 548 -9.98 14.91 23.12
C PHE A 548 -10.41 16.34 22.75
N LEU A 549 -10.05 16.80 21.55
CA LEU A 549 -10.40 18.12 21.05
C LEU A 549 -11.87 18.26 20.69
N ILE A 550 -12.50 17.20 20.18
CA ILE A 550 -13.95 17.17 19.96
C ILE A 550 -14.68 17.39 21.29
N ILE A 551 -14.25 16.69 22.35
CA ILE A 551 -14.85 16.82 23.69
C ILE A 551 -14.59 18.22 24.28
N LEU A 552 -13.37 18.75 24.15
CA LEU A 552 -13.01 20.09 24.64
C LEU A 552 -13.77 21.19 23.88
N THR A 553 -13.90 21.05 22.56
CA THR A 553 -14.64 21.99 21.71
C THR A 553 -16.13 21.93 22.02
N TRP A 554 -16.69 20.73 22.23
CA TRP A 554 -18.07 20.57 22.66
C TRP A 554 -18.32 21.21 24.03
N TYR A 555 -17.38 21.06 24.97
CA TYR A 555 -17.44 21.70 26.29
C TYR A 555 -17.36 23.22 26.21
N CYS A 556 -16.45 23.78 25.40
CA CYS A 556 -16.36 25.22 25.16
C CYS A 556 -17.64 25.77 24.51
N CYS A 557 -18.19 25.06 23.52
CA CYS A 557 -19.45 25.42 22.88
C CYS A 557 -20.64 25.33 23.85
N TYR A 558 -20.68 24.33 24.73
CA TYR A 558 -21.69 24.17 25.77
C TYR A 558 -21.61 25.28 26.82
N GLY A 559 -20.42 25.63 27.30
CA GLY A 559 -20.21 26.75 28.22
C GLY A 559 -20.62 28.10 27.62
N VAL A 560 -20.32 28.33 26.33
CA VAL A 560 -20.78 29.52 25.60
C VAL A 560 -22.30 29.51 25.40
N ALA A 561 -22.91 28.35 25.15
CA ALA A 561 -24.36 28.23 25.02
C ALA A 561 -25.07 28.54 26.34
N LEU A 562 -24.61 27.98 27.46
CA LEU A 562 -25.13 28.25 28.81
C LEU A 562 -25.00 29.74 29.18
N TYR A 563 -23.84 30.36 28.89
CA TYR A 563 -23.62 31.78 29.12
C TYR A 563 -24.59 32.66 28.32
N ASN A 564 -24.89 32.31 27.07
CA ASN A 564 -25.84 33.06 26.23
C ASN A 564 -27.31 32.80 26.59
N MET A 565 -27.62 31.69 27.27
CA MET A 565 -28.98 31.37 27.73
C MET A 565 -29.34 31.99 29.08
N GLN A 566 -28.46 32.81 29.69
CA GLN A 566 -28.68 33.52 30.96
C GLN A 566 -29.10 32.64 32.15
N TYR A 567 -28.90 31.31 32.08
CA TYR A 567 -29.05 30.47 33.26
C TYR A 567 -27.86 30.72 34.19
N GLN A 568 -28.06 31.61 35.17
CA GLN A 568 -27.25 31.71 36.39
C GLN A 568 -27.47 30.49 37.29
N ILE A 569 -27.37 29.28 36.75
CA ILE A 569 -27.04 28.15 37.60
C ILE A 569 -25.54 28.32 37.80
N GLN A 570 -25.12 28.52 39.07
CA GLN A 570 -23.74 28.31 39.48
C GLN A 570 -23.33 26.94 38.93
N ALA A 571 -22.73 26.94 37.74
CA ALA A 571 -22.15 25.75 37.15
C ALA A 571 -20.99 25.43 38.08
N ASN A 572 -21.27 24.62 39.10
CA ASN A 572 -20.29 24.20 40.08
C ASN A 572 -19.16 23.56 39.29
N LEU A 573 -18.09 24.35 39.12
CA LEU A 573 -16.84 23.99 38.49
C LEU A 573 -16.37 22.60 38.97
N CYS A 574 -16.73 22.23 40.20
CA CYS A 574 -16.47 20.92 40.80
C CYS A 574 -16.93 19.72 39.97
N PHE A 575 -18.15 19.66 39.43
CA PHE A 575 -18.61 18.40 38.79
C PHE A 575 -17.93 18.18 37.43
N GLY A 576 -17.71 19.26 36.67
CA GLY A 576 -16.99 19.21 35.39
C GLY A 576 -15.49 18.97 35.58
N VAL A 577 -14.87 19.58 36.58
CA VAL A 577 -13.46 19.34 36.93
C VAL A 577 -13.28 17.92 37.49
N VAL A 578 -14.21 17.41 38.30
CA VAL A 578 -14.16 16.02 38.80
C VAL A 578 -14.40 15.02 37.67
N ALA A 579 -15.34 15.25 36.74
CA ALA A 579 -15.51 14.38 35.56
C ALA A 579 -14.31 14.43 34.60
N PHE A 580 -13.71 15.61 34.43
CA PHE A 580 -12.45 15.80 33.68
C PHE A 580 -11.28 15.08 34.35
N LEU A 581 -11.11 15.24 35.66
CA LEU A 581 -10.06 14.57 36.44
C LEU A 581 -10.28 13.07 36.52
N LEU A 582 -11.52 12.58 36.61
CA LEU A 582 -11.86 11.17 36.61
C LEU A 582 -11.64 10.54 35.22
N GLY A 583 -11.93 11.27 34.14
CA GLY A 583 -11.63 10.86 32.77
C GLY A 583 -10.13 10.83 32.49
N VAL A 584 -9.38 11.81 33.00
CA VAL A 584 -7.91 11.83 32.99
C VAL A 584 -7.34 10.70 33.85
N PHE A 585 -7.87 10.45 35.05
CA PHE A 585 -7.39 9.41 35.97
C PHE A 585 -7.69 8.00 35.46
N THR A 586 -8.88 7.74 34.92
CA THR A 586 -9.24 6.46 34.30
C THR A 586 -8.36 6.17 33.08
N ARG A 587 -8.04 7.21 32.29
CA ARG A 587 -7.06 7.10 31.20
C ARG A 587 -5.65 6.94 31.72
N MET A 588 -5.23 7.64 32.79
CA MET A 588 -3.91 7.45 33.40
C MET A 588 -3.76 6.04 33.94
N VAL A 589 -4.79 5.41 34.51
CA VAL A 589 -4.72 4.00 34.96
C VAL A 589 -4.62 3.03 33.77
N LEU A 590 -5.41 3.24 32.71
CA LEU A 590 -5.30 2.47 31.46
C LEU A 590 -3.97 2.72 30.70
N PHE A 591 -3.36 3.88 30.88
CA PHE A 591 -2.11 4.31 30.23
C PHE A 591 -0.85 4.05 31.08
N THR A 592 -0.98 3.96 32.41
CA THR A 592 0.11 3.56 33.34
C THR A 592 0.38 2.06 33.20
N ALA A 593 -0.62 1.28 32.80
CA ALA A 593 -0.43 -0.07 32.27
C ALA A 593 0.40 -0.11 30.97
N ALA A 594 0.68 1.04 30.33
CA ALA A 594 1.41 1.17 29.05
C ALA A 594 2.72 2.01 29.12
N VAL A 595 3.29 2.22 30.31
CA VAL A 595 4.73 2.53 30.54
C VAL A 595 5.24 3.97 30.25
N SER A 596 5.50 4.69 31.35
CA SER A 596 6.80 5.31 31.74
C SER A 596 7.57 6.32 30.85
N LEU A 597 6.93 7.11 29.99
CA LEU A 597 7.64 8.07 29.09
C LEU A 597 7.21 9.55 29.19
N ILE A 598 6.63 9.98 30.33
CA ILE A 598 6.11 11.38 30.48
C ILE A 598 7.03 12.32 31.27
N PHE A 599 8.01 11.82 32.03
CA PHE A 599 8.86 12.72 32.82
C PHE A 599 9.84 13.59 32.00
N THR A 600 9.90 13.41 30.67
CA THR A 600 10.81 14.16 29.78
C THR A 600 10.10 15.05 28.76
N SER A 601 8.76 15.14 28.75
CA SER A 601 8.02 15.94 27.76
C SER A 601 7.95 17.44 28.12
N PRO A 602 8.34 18.37 27.22
CA PRO A 602 8.14 19.80 27.40
C PRO A 602 6.68 20.21 27.64
N PHE A 603 5.73 19.39 27.19
CA PHE A 603 4.30 19.60 27.38
C PHE A 603 3.88 19.48 28.85
N THR A 604 4.53 18.59 29.61
CA THR A 604 4.33 18.46 31.06
C THR A 604 4.76 19.73 31.78
N TYR A 605 5.88 20.32 31.37
CA TYR A 605 6.36 21.61 31.90
C TYR A 605 5.42 22.77 31.57
N ILE A 606 4.91 22.83 30.33
CA ILE A 606 3.93 23.86 29.93
C ILE A 606 2.60 23.68 30.67
N MET A 607 2.13 22.45 30.89
CA MET A 607 0.94 22.17 31.69
C MET A 607 1.13 22.55 33.17
N LEU A 608 2.28 22.21 33.77
CA LEU A 608 2.60 22.60 35.14
C LEU A 608 2.76 24.12 35.29
N LEU A 609 3.35 24.81 34.30
CA LEU A 609 3.44 26.26 34.26
C LEU A 609 2.04 26.91 34.17
N ASN A 610 1.15 26.38 33.33
CA ASN A 610 -0.23 26.87 33.21
C ASN A 610 -1.07 26.59 34.47
N ILE A 611 -0.87 25.44 35.12
CA ILE A 611 -1.46 25.13 36.43
C ILE A 611 -0.91 26.10 37.47
N GLY A 612 0.39 26.39 37.46
CA GLY A 612 1.02 27.39 38.32
C GLY A 612 0.47 28.80 38.13
N ILE A 613 0.26 29.23 36.88
CA ILE A 613 -0.36 30.53 36.55
C ILE A 613 -1.83 30.57 36.99
N LEU A 614 -2.59 29.49 36.80
CA LEU A 614 -3.98 29.38 37.26
C LEU A 614 -4.08 29.40 38.80
N VAL A 615 -3.22 28.67 39.49
CA VAL A 615 -3.15 28.68 40.97
C VAL A 615 -2.69 30.07 41.45
N HIS A 616 -1.68 30.68 40.84
CA HIS A 616 -1.24 32.03 41.20
C HIS A 616 -2.34 33.08 40.97
N SER A 617 -3.12 32.96 39.88
CA SER A 617 -4.26 33.85 39.62
C SER A 617 -5.40 33.72 40.65
N LYS A 618 -5.50 32.56 41.33
CA LYS A 618 -6.45 32.27 42.39
C LYS A 618 -6.01 32.79 43.78
N TYR A 619 -4.71 33.02 43.99
CA TYR A 619 -4.12 33.47 45.27
C TYR A 619 -3.39 34.82 45.18
N GLY A 620 -3.33 35.45 44.01
CA GLY A 620 -2.79 36.80 43.84
C GLY A 620 -3.63 37.81 44.61
N TYR A 621 -2.97 38.56 45.51
CA TYR A 621 -3.57 39.55 46.41
C TYR A 621 -4.61 40.42 45.69
N SER A 622 -5.77 40.59 46.33
CA SER A 622 -6.77 41.58 45.94
C SER A 622 -6.11 42.96 45.89
N VAL A 623 -5.96 43.52 44.69
CA VAL A 623 -5.62 44.93 44.52
C VAL A 623 -6.78 45.73 45.09
N ASP A 624 -6.58 46.26 46.29
CA ASP A 624 -7.55 47.07 47.01
C ASP A 624 -7.66 48.44 46.32
N LEU A 625 -8.43 48.50 45.24
CA LEU A 625 -8.82 49.76 44.60
C LEU A 625 -9.78 50.48 45.55
N LYS A 626 -9.23 51.32 46.44
CA LYS A 626 -10.01 52.30 47.22
C LYS A 626 -10.83 53.16 46.26
N LEU A 627 -12.13 52.87 46.19
CA LEU A 627 -13.15 53.73 45.61
C LEU A 627 -13.09 55.09 46.30
N LYS A 628 -12.62 56.11 45.59
CA LYS A 628 -12.71 57.51 46.02
C LYS A 628 -14.20 57.88 46.02
N LYS A 629 -14.80 57.94 47.22
CA LYS A 629 -16.20 58.34 47.43
C LYS A 629 -16.49 59.65 46.71
N SER A 630 -17.58 59.64 45.94
CA SER A 630 -18.21 60.81 45.36
C SER A 630 -18.65 61.78 46.44
N THR A 631 -18.24 63.04 46.35
CA THR A 631 -18.99 64.16 46.92
C THR A 631 -19.73 64.84 45.77
N LEU A 632 -21.02 64.54 45.66
CA LEU A 632 -22.00 65.41 45.04
C LEU A 632 -21.96 66.75 45.80
N SER A 633 -21.67 67.85 45.11
CA SER A 633 -22.26 69.14 45.47
C SER A 633 -23.09 69.61 44.30
N GLN A 634 -24.40 69.54 44.47
CA GLN A 634 -25.38 70.25 43.66
C GLN A 634 -25.00 71.73 43.60
N LYS A 635 -24.89 72.28 42.38
CA LYS A 635 -25.38 73.63 42.09
C LYS A 635 -26.02 73.60 40.71
N VAL A 636 -27.34 73.55 40.72
CA VAL A 636 -28.18 74.16 39.69
C VAL A 636 -28.02 75.67 39.86
N LEU A 637 -27.70 76.37 38.79
CA LEU A 637 -28.03 77.79 38.66
C LEU A 637 -28.61 78.01 37.25
N VAL A 638 -29.84 78.50 37.25
CA VAL A 638 -30.59 78.96 36.08
C VAL A 638 -30.33 80.46 35.92
N ILE A 639 -29.88 80.84 34.72
CA ILE A 639 -30.12 82.05 33.90
C ILE A 639 -30.04 83.44 34.56
N TYR A 640 -29.15 84.30 34.02
CA TYR A 640 -29.53 85.41 33.13
C TYR A 640 -28.66 85.39 31.88
#